data_AF-A0A7C1XZB1-F1
#
_entry.id   AF-A0A7C1XZB1-F1
#
_cell.length_a   1.000
_cell.length_b   1.000
_cell.length_c   1.000
_cell.angle_alpha   90.00
_cell.angle_beta   90.00
_cell.angle_gamma   90.00
#
_symmetry.space_group_name_H-M   'P 1'
#
loop_
_entity.id
_entity.type
_entity.pdbx_description
1 polymer ?
#
loop_
_entity_poly.entity_id
_entity_poly.type
_entity_poly.pdbx_seq_one_letter_code
_entity_poly.pdbx_strand_id
1 'polypeptide(L)'
;MERVLLRVLIGFVLLMGGGVNTRVYAHSPHDVVKSIAISPGYVRDRTLFIYVLDELKRSIDGGYSWKNLENGLDNSTLVSDLVASSGDPAEYEIFIATRGNGIYRSDNRGDSWHPVNTGLENLNIRRLVLSPDFVNDRTLVALPQGDGLFVSKDGGDSWHQIAADEFFATSVSVVKDKDGIRLLAGTDKGAIYLSDEEFGDWLKRGEIAGAGKITELSLPVYEKTDNEYVTYAGTELSGLYKTVDLGKSFSHVQISPSLNSKNGAIYITSISAIKNERGTADIFVTTWNEAAFISADGGEHWKKFDKGLKKTSQADEYKNPHFFKIAVSPEYSSHGNAFVAGFSGLFRTDNKGETWTELETRPARNIEGIAVSPSFPGDQLIALAAYEGGTYVSTDSGKTWRTRNVGLRSTHLWDIAVTNNEKKEPVIFTISNRSFLTSAGNSSSWSRNEIAASKYWKYVNENFDEGSIVTRLARRFIDGPDFSFAIHIAVSPEFSTDATVFLGTRYKGILKTTDGGASWINPWQAGKGWIASLKVSPNFGNDRIVAASVRRKGFYLSTDAGKSWQSRNEGLSPLAVEYKNLGSSVIEFSPEFSEDGRIYFGTADALYLSMNQGRSWKKLNVTGEGRREFINAIGISPDFYNDGTILVSIKGRGLFKSTDKGSSFSEIAPDLILNNELLKLIRFSPAYARDHTIFAASPEEVFVSYDEGLSWSMLERPVRYENTRDNTTYYGKWKRRGNNKFSALNIHTSDVPGARAIFRFVGKQVTWFGPKSDKYGMANVYLDGKPVGKVDQFSSEQKNVSPIFTIGELSKGAHTLTIEVIDEKNKNASGHYIAIDAFEVI
;
A
#
# COMPACT_ATOMS: atom_id res chain seq x y z
N MET A 1 -42.93 23.32 5.53
CA MET A 1 -42.96 23.02 4.09
C MET A 1 -41.72 22.24 3.63
N GLU A 2 -40.49 22.68 3.92
CA GLU A 2 -39.25 21.98 3.51
C GLU A 2 -39.08 20.54 4.06
N ARG A 3 -39.48 20.26 5.31
CA ARG A 3 -39.44 18.89 5.89
C ARG A 3 -40.42 17.91 5.21
N VAL A 4 -41.49 18.43 4.62
CA VAL A 4 -42.49 17.62 3.90
C VAL A 4 -41.97 17.31 2.49
N LEU A 5 -41.36 18.29 1.82
CA LEU A 5 -40.69 18.09 0.53
C LEU A 5 -39.58 17.03 0.60
N LEU A 6 -38.76 17.04 1.66
CA LEU A 6 -37.68 16.06 1.84
C LEU A 6 -38.22 14.64 2.07
N ARG A 7 -39.30 14.49 2.84
CA ARG A 7 -39.97 13.20 3.04
C ARG A 7 -40.62 12.68 1.75
N VAL A 8 -41.17 13.58 0.93
CA VAL A 8 -41.73 13.26 -0.38
C VAL A 8 -40.63 12.84 -1.35
N LEU A 9 -39.47 13.53 -1.36
CA LEU A 9 -38.31 13.19 -2.20
C LEU A 9 -37.73 11.80 -1.85
N ILE A 10 -37.57 11.52 -0.55
CA ILE A 10 -37.09 10.21 -0.06
C ILE A 10 -38.14 9.11 -0.34
N GLY A 11 -39.44 9.42 -0.21
CA GLY A 11 -40.53 8.53 -0.59
C GLY A 11 -40.56 8.21 -2.10
N PHE A 12 -40.30 9.20 -2.95
CA PHE A 12 -40.21 9.02 -4.41
C PHE A 12 -39.02 8.15 -4.83
N VAL A 13 -37.87 8.32 -4.17
CA VAL A 13 -36.66 7.49 -4.39
C VAL A 13 -36.89 6.04 -3.96
N LEU A 14 -37.70 5.80 -2.92
CA LEU A 14 -38.09 4.45 -2.49
C LEU A 14 -39.10 3.80 -3.45
N LEU A 15 -40.01 4.57 -4.05
CA LEU A 15 -41.01 4.10 -5.01
C LEU A 15 -40.43 3.76 -6.40
N MET A 16 -39.37 4.44 -6.83
CA MET A 16 -38.66 4.11 -8.09
C MET A 16 -37.58 3.01 -7.94
N GLY A 17 -37.46 2.40 -6.75
CA GLY A 17 -36.44 1.39 -6.41
C GLY A 17 -36.69 -0.03 -6.94
N GLY A 18 -37.49 -0.20 -8.00
CA GLY A 18 -37.63 -1.48 -8.70
C GLY A 18 -36.43 -1.73 -9.60
N GLY A 19 -35.44 -2.49 -9.12
CA GLY A 19 -34.40 -3.08 -9.98
C GLY A 19 -33.06 -2.34 -10.06
N VAL A 20 -32.52 -1.82 -8.96
CA VAL A 20 -31.13 -1.32 -8.95
C VAL A 20 -30.26 -2.19 -8.05
N ASN A 21 -29.41 -3.00 -8.68
CA ASN A 21 -28.34 -3.76 -8.00
C ASN A 21 -27.55 -2.83 -7.07
N THR A 22 -27.48 -3.21 -5.81
CA THR A 22 -26.80 -2.43 -4.77
C THR A 22 -25.29 -2.52 -4.99
N ARG A 23 -24.69 -1.48 -5.58
CA ARG A 23 -23.23 -1.33 -5.54
C ARG A 23 -22.83 -0.84 -4.14
N VAL A 24 -22.33 -1.76 -3.32
CA VAL A 24 -21.65 -1.43 -2.07
C VAL A 24 -20.26 -0.92 -2.44
N TYR A 25 -19.99 0.37 -2.20
CA TYR A 25 -18.64 0.90 -2.16
C TYR A 25 -18.22 1.04 -0.70
N ALA A 26 -17.51 0.02 -0.21
CA ALA A 26 -16.81 0.06 1.06
C ALA A 26 -15.35 -0.40 0.87
N HIS A 27 -14.48 0.29 1.61
CA HIS A 27 -13.02 0.29 1.69
C HIS A 27 -12.20 0.98 0.58
N SER A 28 -11.27 1.82 1.03
CA SER A 28 -10.13 2.38 0.30
C SER A 28 -8.92 2.36 1.23
N PRO A 29 -7.73 1.98 0.73
CA PRO A 29 -7.45 1.20 -0.47
C PRO A 29 -7.58 -0.32 -0.22
N HIS A 30 -7.87 -1.08 -1.28
CA HIS A 30 -7.49 -2.50 -1.34
C HIS A 30 -6.00 -2.56 -1.70
N ASP A 31 -5.29 -3.49 -1.09
CA ASP A 31 -3.89 -3.76 -1.37
C ASP A 31 -3.78 -4.53 -2.69
N VAL A 32 -3.91 -3.83 -3.82
CA VAL A 32 -3.85 -4.45 -5.16
C VAL A 32 -2.44 -4.99 -5.39
N VAL A 33 -2.26 -6.30 -5.26
CA VAL A 33 -0.98 -6.98 -5.49
C VAL A 33 -0.91 -7.41 -6.94
N LYS A 34 -0.10 -6.72 -7.74
CA LYS A 34 -0.06 -6.91 -9.21
C LYS A 34 0.88 -8.04 -9.63
N SER A 35 1.95 -8.27 -8.88
CA SER A 35 2.90 -9.33 -9.16
C SER A 35 3.50 -9.88 -7.87
N ILE A 36 3.95 -11.12 -7.96
CA ILE A 36 4.57 -11.89 -6.88
C ILE A 36 5.67 -12.78 -7.46
N ALA A 37 6.76 -12.91 -6.71
CA ALA A 37 7.79 -13.93 -6.89
C ALA A 37 8.12 -14.55 -5.53
N ILE A 38 8.61 -15.77 -5.54
CA ILE A 38 8.94 -16.53 -4.33
C ILE A 38 10.37 -17.05 -4.46
N SER A 39 11.08 -17.12 -3.33
CA SER A 39 12.41 -17.72 -3.29
C SER A 39 12.36 -19.18 -3.77
N PRO A 40 13.37 -19.66 -4.51
CA PRO A 40 13.49 -21.08 -4.82
C PRO A 40 13.59 -21.96 -3.56
N GLY A 41 13.98 -21.38 -2.41
CA GLY A 41 14.04 -22.02 -1.10
C GLY A 41 12.94 -21.65 -0.13
N TYR A 42 11.77 -21.19 -0.62
CA TYR A 42 10.70 -20.63 0.21
C TYR A 42 10.33 -21.47 1.45
N VAL A 43 10.33 -22.80 1.37
CA VAL A 43 10.00 -23.65 2.51
C VAL A 43 10.96 -23.44 3.69
N ARG A 44 12.24 -23.19 3.39
CA ARG A 44 13.32 -22.97 4.36
C ARG A 44 13.43 -21.52 4.79
N ASP A 45 13.43 -20.59 3.84
CA ASP A 45 13.74 -19.17 4.08
C ASP A 45 12.51 -18.27 4.20
N ARG A 46 11.31 -18.79 3.90
CA ARG A 46 10.02 -18.07 3.90
C ARG A 46 10.03 -16.76 3.12
N THR A 47 10.92 -16.64 2.12
CA THR A 47 11.16 -15.39 1.42
C THR A 47 10.29 -15.25 0.17
N LEU A 48 9.60 -14.12 0.06
CA LEU A 48 8.79 -13.77 -1.10
C LEU A 48 8.82 -12.27 -1.38
N PHE A 49 8.49 -11.91 -2.62
CA PHE A 49 8.52 -10.56 -3.14
C PHE A 49 7.17 -10.21 -3.75
N ILE A 50 6.69 -9.00 -3.51
CA ILE A 50 5.44 -8.51 -4.09
C ILE A 50 5.60 -7.10 -4.64
N TYR A 51 4.80 -6.78 -5.66
CA TYR A 51 4.59 -5.40 -6.10
C TYR A 51 3.16 -4.97 -5.78
N VAL A 52 3.03 -4.04 -4.84
CA VAL A 52 1.75 -3.58 -4.28
C VAL A 52 1.81 -2.07 -4.08
N LEU A 53 0.72 -1.35 -4.45
CA LEU A 53 0.62 0.11 -4.28
C LEU A 53 1.80 0.95 -4.81
N ASP A 54 2.46 0.46 -5.87
CA ASP A 54 3.66 1.09 -6.47
C ASP A 54 4.92 1.02 -5.58
N GLU A 55 4.96 0.04 -4.68
CA GLU A 55 6.07 -0.34 -3.83
C GLU A 55 6.49 -1.79 -4.13
N LEU A 56 7.80 -2.02 -4.25
CA LEU A 56 8.37 -3.35 -4.28
C LEU A 56 8.72 -3.75 -2.85
N LYS A 57 8.22 -4.91 -2.40
CA LYS A 57 8.41 -5.39 -1.03
C LYS A 57 8.95 -6.80 -0.98
N ARG A 58 9.73 -7.09 0.06
CA ARG A 58 10.16 -8.44 0.47
C ARG A 58 9.59 -8.79 1.83
N SER A 59 9.16 -10.03 1.97
CA SER A 59 8.94 -10.68 3.26
C SER A 59 9.94 -11.81 3.42
N ILE A 60 10.40 -12.05 4.65
CA ILE A 60 11.29 -13.16 5.04
C ILE A 60 10.62 -14.10 6.06
N ASP A 61 9.31 -13.94 6.27
CA ASP A 61 8.53 -14.68 7.27
C ASP A 61 7.24 -15.26 6.68
N GLY A 62 7.14 -15.35 5.35
CA GLY A 62 5.97 -15.93 4.67
C GLY A 62 4.81 -14.96 4.56
N GLY A 63 5.09 -13.65 4.60
CA GLY A 63 4.17 -12.55 4.35
C GLY A 63 3.48 -12.00 5.60
N TYR A 64 4.07 -12.22 6.78
CA TYR A 64 3.59 -11.60 8.03
C TYR A 64 4.15 -10.19 8.23
N SER A 65 5.36 -9.92 7.73
CA SER A 65 5.96 -8.58 7.69
C SER A 65 6.62 -8.32 6.34
N TRP A 66 6.80 -7.04 6.00
CA TRP A 66 7.30 -6.59 4.71
C TRP A 66 8.36 -5.50 4.88
N LYS A 67 9.33 -5.47 3.96
CA LYS A 67 10.35 -4.43 3.83
C LYS A 67 10.34 -3.91 2.40
N ASN A 68 10.37 -2.58 2.23
CA ASN A 68 10.49 -1.96 0.90
C ASN A 68 11.88 -2.19 0.30
N LEU A 69 11.96 -2.29 -1.04
CA LEU A 69 13.17 -2.62 -1.80
C LEU A 69 13.39 -1.63 -2.94
N GLU A 70 13.77 -0.41 -2.61
CA GLU A 70 13.81 0.70 -3.57
C GLU A 70 15.22 1.14 -3.95
N ASN A 71 16.25 0.74 -3.20
CA ASN A 71 17.63 1.14 -3.41
C ASN A 71 18.12 0.82 -4.83
N GLY A 72 18.46 1.85 -5.59
CA GLY A 72 18.92 1.76 -6.98
C GLY A 72 17.81 1.78 -8.04
N LEU A 73 16.54 1.83 -7.65
CA LEU A 73 15.40 1.94 -8.57
C LEU A 73 15.08 3.40 -8.91
N ASP A 74 14.93 3.73 -10.19
CA ASP A 74 14.48 5.07 -10.61
C ASP A 74 13.01 5.36 -10.24
N ASN A 75 12.20 4.32 -10.06
CA ASN A 75 10.78 4.37 -9.63
C ASN A 75 9.87 5.34 -10.42
N SER A 76 10.29 5.76 -11.62
CA SER A 76 9.53 6.71 -12.45
C SER A 76 8.41 6.05 -13.26
N THR A 77 8.40 4.72 -13.31
CA THR A 77 7.40 3.92 -14.03
C THR A 77 6.97 2.70 -13.22
N LEU A 78 5.83 2.12 -13.59
CA LEU A 78 5.25 0.98 -12.87
C LEU A 78 6.03 -0.30 -13.16
N VAL A 79 6.22 -1.14 -12.15
CA VAL A 79 6.64 -2.53 -12.33
C VAL A 79 5.52 -3.29 -13.05
N SER A 80 5.89 -4.01 -14.10
CA SER A 80 5.01 -4.83 -14.92
C SER A 80 5.13 -6.32 -14.58
N ASP A 81 6.32 -6.79 -14.21
CA ASP A 81 6.56 -8.16 -13.80
C ASP A 81 7.75 -8.27 -12.83
N LEU A 82 7.76 -9.36 -12.07
CA LEU A 82 8.72 -9.70 -11.03
C LEU A 82 8.96 -11.21 -11.08
N VAL A 83 10.23 -11.60 -11.16
CA VAL A 83 10.66 -12.99 -11.31
C VAL A 83 11.94 -13.23 -10.50
N ALA A 84 12.04 -14.39 -9.85
CA ALA A 84 13.22 -14.84 -9.12
C ALA A 84 13.84 -16.03 -9.86
N SER A 85 15.16 -16.12 -9.89
CA SER A 85 15.85 -17.23 -10.54
C SER A 85 15.69 -18.54 -9.77
N SER A 86 15.83 -19.66 -10.49
CA SER A 86 16.05 -20.96 -9.86
C SER A 86 17.45 -21.03 -9.23
N GLY A 87 17.72 -22.08 -8.44
CA GLY A 87 19.04 -22.37 -7.90
C GLY A 87 19.13 -22.31 -6.38
N ASP A 88 20.33 -22.05 -5.87
CA ASP A 88 20.62 -22.01 -4.44
C ASP A 88 19.82 -20.87 -3.77
N PRO A 89 19.03 -21.16 -2.71
CA PRO A 89 18.40 -20.13 -1.90
C PRO A 89 19.41 -19.10 -1.34
N ALA A 90 20.70 -19.46 -1.28
CA ALA A 90 21.81 -18.60 -0.89
C ALA A 90 22.11 -17.46 -1.90
N GLU A 91 21.91 -17.70 -3.20
CA GLU A 91 22.55 -16.92 -4.29
C GLU A 91 21.61 -16.58 -5.46
N TYR A 92 20.28 -16.76 -5.32
CA TYR A 92 19.35 -16.45 -6.40
C TYR A 92 19.28 -14.94 -6.72
N GLU A 93 19.11 -14.64 -8.01
CA GLU A 93 18.93 -13.30 -8.53
C GLU A 93 17.43 -12.98 -8.68
N ILE A 94 17.12 -11.68 -8.71
CA ILE A 94 15.75 -11.20 -8.92
C ILE A 94 15.76 -10.16 -10.03
N PHE A 95 14.77 -10.24 -10.91
CA PHE A 95 14.58 -9.29 -11.99
C PHE A 95 13.21 -8.63 -11.89
N ILE A 96 13.19 -7.34 -12.19
CA ILE A 96 11.94 -6.60 -12.40
C ILE A 96 11.90 -6.03 -13.81
N ALA A 97 10.73 -6.12 -14.43
CA ALA A 97 10.41 -5.37 -15.64
C ALA A 97 9.57 -4.15 -15.30
N THR A 98 9.77 -3.07 -16.05
CA THR A 98 9.06 -1.82 -15.84
C THR A 98 8.44 -1.30 -17.14
N ARG A 99 7.43 -0.45 -17.03
CA ARG A 99 6.73 0.13 -18.19
C ARG A 99 7.45 1.32 -18.85
N GLY A 100 8.76 1.44 -18.69
CA GLY A 100 9.52 2.50 -19.36
C GLY A 100 10.92 2.79 -18.80
N ASN A 101 11.37 2.10 -17.74
CA ASN A 101 12.76 2.17 -17.26
C ASN A 101 13.56 0.89 -17.56
N GLY A 102 13.00 -0.03 -18.36
CA GLY A 102 13.63 -1.27 -18.75
C GLY A 102 13.56 -2.32 -17.65
N ILE A 103 14.67 -3.02 -17.47
CA ILE A 103 14.86 -4.15 -16.59
C ILE A 103 15.89 -3.78 -15.53
N TYR A 104 15.62 -4.16 -14.29
CA TYR A 104 16.60 -4.09 -13.21
C TYR A 104 16.88 -5.50 -12.70
N ARG A 105 18.14 -5.73 -12.32
CA ARG A 105 18.59 -6.94 -11.65
C ARG A 105 19.00 -6.61 -10.23
N SER A 106 18.76 -7.56 -9.33
CA SER A 106 19.32 -7.58 -7.98
C SER A 106 20.06 -8.89 -7.75
N ASP A 107 21.33 -8.77 -7.39
CA ASP A 107 22.24 -9.88 -7.11
C ASP A 107 22.31 -10.19 -5.59
N ASN A 108 21.51 -9.47 -4.78
CA ASN A 108 21.51 -9.53 -3.32
C ASN A 108 20.08 -9.61 -2.76
N ARG A 109 19.24 -10.43 -3.40
CA ARG A 109 17.85 -10.70 -2.96
C ARG A 109 17.00 -9.44 -2.76
N GLY A 110 17.19 -8.45 -3.61
CA GLY A 110 16.41 -7.21 -3.65
C GLY A 110 16.93 -6.08 -2.77
N ASP A 111 18.05 -6.25 -2.03
CA ASP A 111 18.58 -5.19 -1.16
C ASP A 111 19.09 -3.97 -1.97
N SER A 112 19.58 -4.18 -3.19
CA SER A 112 19.88 -3.14 -4.17
C SER A 112 19.63 -3.59 -5.61
N TRP A 113 19.38 -2.62 -6.48
CA TRP A 113 19.03 -2.83 -7.88
C TRP A 113 19.93 -2.03 -8.82
N HIS A 114 20.19 -2.57 -10.00
CA HIS A 114 20.87 -1.83 -11.07
C HIS A 114 20.23 -2.13 -12.43
N PRO A 115 20.22 -1.16 -13.36
CA PRO A 115 19.60 -1.34 -14.67
C PRO A 115 20.47 -2.25 -15.56
N VAL A 116 19.84 -3.20 -16.24
CA VAL A 116 20.48 -4.19 -17.11
C VAL A 116 19.86 -4.13 -18.52
N ASN A 117 20.11 -3.01 -19.22
CA ASN A 117 19.37 -2.60 -20.41
C ASN A 117 20.21 -2.51 -21.70
N THR A 118 21.47 -2.94 -21.68
CA THR A 118 22.35 -2.82 -22.85
C THR A 118 21.78 -3.61 -24.03
N GLY A 119 21.50 -2.94 -25.15
CA GLY A 119 20.86 -3.57 -26.33
C GLY A 119 19.34 -3.52 -26.35
N LEU A 120 18.68 -2.99 -25.30
CA LEU A 120 17.23 -2.72 -25.30
C LEU A 120 16.96 -1.27 -25.70
N GLU A 121 16.40 -1.07 -26.90
CA GLU A 121 15.96 0.25 -27.35
C GLU A 121 14.59 0.63 -26.75
N ASN A 122 13.70 -0.34 -26.57
CA ASN A 122 12.40 -0.16 -25.93
C ASN A 122 12.41 -0.63 -24.48
N LEU A 123 12.34 0.35 -23.58
CA LEU A 123 12.37 0.15 -22.13
C LEU A 123 10.99 -0.12 -21.50
N ASN A 124 9.92 -0.20 -22.30
CA ASN A 124 8.59 -0.55 -21.82
C ASN A 124 8.40 -2.08 -21.85
N ILE A 125 8.97 -2.74 -20.85
CA ILE A 125 8.97 -4.20 -20.74
C ILE A 125 7.70 -4.66 -20.05
N ARG A 126 6.97 -5.61 -20.66
CA ARG A 126 5.69 -6.11 -20.13
C ARG A 126 5.84 -7.38 -19.30
N ARG A 127 6.79 -8.24 -19.65
CA ARG A 127 7.00 -9.56 -19.02
C ARG A 127 8.46 -10.00 -19.16
N LEU A 128 8.93 -10.76 -18.18
CA LEU A 128 10.21 -11.46 -18.20
C LEU A 128 9.98 -12.95 -18.02
N VAL A 129 10.77 -13.77 -18.70
CA VAL A 129 10.72 -15.23 -18.57
C VAL A 129 12.15 -15.74 -18.43
N LEU A 130 12.43 -16.46 -17.34
CA LEU A 130 13.73 -17.08 -17.10
C LEU A 130 13.71 -18.53 -17.59
N SER A 131 14.86 -19.01 -18.05
CA SER A 131 15.08 -20.44 -18.24
C SER A 131 14.86 -21.20 -16.91
N PRO A 132 14.25 -22.40 -16.93
CA PRO A 132 14.19 -23.26 -15.75
C PRO A 132 15.56 -23.57 -15.16
N ASP A 133 16.60 -23.57 -15.99
CA ASP A 133 18.00 -23.84 -15.62
C ASP A 133 18.88 -22.59 -15.72
N PHE A 134 18.29 -21.43 -15.43
CA PHE A 134 18.92 -20.12 -15.50
C PHE A 134 20.28 -20.05 -14.77
N VAL A 135 20.44 -20.78 -13.66
CA VAL A 135 21.71 -20.82 -12.91
C VAL A 135 22.89 -21.31 -13.76
N ASN A 136 22.63 -22.16 -14.76
CA ASN A 136 23.65 -22.72 -15.64
C ASN A 136 23.70 -22.02 -17.01
N ASP A 137 22.55 -21.69 -17.60
CA ASP A 137 22.48 -21.17 -18.96
C ASP A 137 22.31 -19.64 -19.06
N ARG A 138 22.07 -18.96 -17.93
CA ARG A 138 21.91 -17.50 -17.83
C ARG A 138 20.87 -16.92 -18.81
N THR A 139 19.94 -17.75 -19.30
CA THR A 139 19.04 -17.39 -20.39
C THR A 139 17.76 -16.75 -19.87
N LEU A 140 17.45 -15.57 -20.43
CA LEU A 140 16.33 -14.73 -20.03
C LEU A 140 15.70 -14.10 -21.29
N VAL A 141 14.37 -14.03 -21.33
CA VAL A 141 13.60 -13.43 -22.42
C VAL A 141 12.80 -12.23 -21.92
N ALA A 142 12.90 -11.11 -22.63
CA ALA A 142 12.11 -9.91 -22.40
C ALA A 142 11.06 -9.72 -23.48
N LEU A 143 9.86 -9.32 -23.05
CA LEU A 143 8.73 -9.02 -23.93
C LEU A 143 8.38 -7.53 -23.79
N PRO A 144 8.96 -6.64 -24.60
CA PRO A 144 8.55 -5.24 -24.69
C PRO A 144 7.10 -5.07 -25.15
N GLN A 145 6.52 -3.90 -24.87
CA GLN A 145 5.29 -3.47 -25.52
C GLN A 145 5.64 -2.94 -26.92
N GLY A 146 5.48 -3.77 -27.94
CA GLY A 146 5.45 -3.32 -29.34
C GLY A 146 6.63 -3.71 -30.24
N ASP A 147 7.73 -4.26 -29.73
CA ASP A 147 8.98 -4.42 -30.51
C ASP A 147 9.54 -5.86 -30.51
N GLY A 148 8.67 -6.85 -30.64
CA GLY A 148 9.08 -8.25 -30.73
C GLY A 148 9.60 -8.85 -29.42
N LEU A 149 10.59 -9.73 -29.52
CA LEU A 149 11.21 -10.45 -28.41
C LEU A 149 12.71 -10.16 -28.34
N PHE A 150 13.23 -10.11 -27.11
CA PHE A 150 14.66 -9.98 -26.84
C PHE A 150 15.14 -11.11 -25.94
N VAL A 151 16.35 -11.61 -26.19
CA VAL A 151 17.01 -12.62 -25.37
C VAL A 151 18.34 -12.12 -24.83
N SER A 152 18.64 -12.52 -23.60
CA SER A 152 19.96 -12.45 -23.00
C SER A 152 20.44 -13.86 -22.69
N LYS A 153 21.73 -14.13 -22.94
CA LYS A 153 22.44 -15.36 -22.56
C LYS A 153 23.50 -15.11 -21.48
N ASP A 154 23.50 -13.92 -20.88
CA ASP A 154 24.47 -13.46 -19.88
C ASP A 154 23.80 -12.94 -18.60
N GLY A 155 22.54 -13.31 -18.38
CA GLY A 155 21.80 -12.94 -17.17
C GLY A 155 21.34 -11.48 -17.15
N GLY A 156 21.10 -10.92 -18.33
CA GLY A 156 20.55 -9.58 -18.56
C GLY A 156 21.59 -8.50 -18.88
N ASP A 157 22.88 -8.79 -18.82
CA ASP A 157 23.94 -7.78 -19.07
C ASP A 157 23.86 -7.21 -20.50
N SER A 158 23.54 -8.05 -21.48
CA SER A 158 23.28 -7.64 -22.86
C SER A 158 22.07 -8.35 -23.49
N TRP A 159 21.41 -7.66 -24.42
CA TRP A 159 20.18 -8.10 -25.06
C TRP A 159 20.28 -8.07 -26.57
N HIS A 160 19.71 -9.09 -27.21
CA HIS A 160 19.63 -9.23 -28.66
C HIS A 160 18.17 -9.41 -29.06
N GLN A 161 17.72 -8.64 -30.05
CA GLN A 161 16.38 -8.80 -30.62
C GLN A 161 16.33 -10.07 -31.47
N ILE A 162 15.31 -10.89 -31.29
CA ILE A 162 15.20 -12.23 -31.92
C ILE A 162 13.88 -12.45 -32.66
N ALA A 163 12.94 -11.49 -32.65
CA ALA A 163 11.66 -11.61 -33.37
C ALA A 163 11.10 -10.23 -33.74
N ALA A 164 11.84 -9.45 -34.54
CA ALA A 164 11.41 -8.14 -34.98
C ALA A 164 10.24 -8.26 -35.98
N ASP A 165 9.08 -7.67 -35.68
CA ASP A 165 7.91 -7.54 -36.58
C ASP A 165 7.32 -8.83 -37.19
N GLU A 166 7.79 -10.03 -36.82
CA GLU A 166 7.27 -11.29 -37.36
C GLU A 166 5.88 -11.64 -36.83
N PHE A 167 5.67 -11.42 -35.54
CA PHE A 167 4.39 -11.63 -34.86
C PHE A 167 4.34 -10.85 -33.54
N PHE A 168 3.13 -10.57 -33.07
CA PHE A 168 2.93 -9.85 -31.81
C PHE A 168 2.89 -10.83 -30.62
N ALA A 169 4.05 -11.06 -30.00
CA ALA A 169 4.18 -11.97 -28.87
C ALA A 169 3.52 -11.44 -27.59
N THR A 170 2.60 -12.22 -27.03
CA THR A 170 1.88 -11.91 -25.79
C THR A 170 2.32 -12.76 -24.61
N SER A 171 2.89 -13.93 -24.86
CA SER A 171 3.48 -14.84 -23.86
C SER A 171 4.65 -15.60 -24.49
N VAL A 172 5.58 -16.07 -23.65
CA VAL A 172 6.70 -16.94 -24.05
C VAL A 172 6.87 -18.02 -22.99
N SER A 173 7.27 -19.21 -23.40
CA SER A 173 7.78 -20.27 -22.54
C SER A 173 9.14 -20.74 -23.04
N VAL A 174 10.08 -20.95 -22.12
CA VAL A 174 11.42 -21.47 -22.43
C VAL A 174 11.36 -22.99 -22.39
N VAL A 175 11.65 -23.63 -23.52
CA VAL A 175 11.67 -25.07 -23.69
C VAL A 175 13.12 -25.52 -23.71
N LYS A 176 13.55 -26.22 -22.66
CA LYS A 176 14.87 -26.85 -22.59
C LYS A 176 14.73 -28.35 -22.80
N ASP A 177 15.34 -28.85 -23.85
CA ASP A 177 15.42 -30.27 -24.14
C ASP A 177 16.88 -30.70 -24.30
N LYS A 178 17.11 -31.92 -24.83
CA LYS A 178 18.45 -32.47 -25.04
C LYS A 178 19.22 -31.77 -26.17
N ASP A 179 18.52 -31.14 -27.11
CA ASP A 179 19.07 -30.57 -28.34
C ASP A 179 19.42 -29.08 -28.11
N GLY A 180 18.70 -28.40 -27.22
CA GLY A 180 19.09 -27.08 -26.74
C GLY A 180 17.97 -26.33 -26.02
N ILE A 181 18.04 -25.00 -26.09
CA ILE A 181 16.99 -24.09 -25.61
C ILE A 181 16.24 -23.57 -26.82
N ARG A 182 14.91 -23.67 -26.78
CA ARG A 182 13.98 -23.10 -27.77
C ARG A 182 12.90 -22.28 -27.06
N LEU A 183 12.24 -21.40 -27.79
CA LEU A 183 11.17 -20.55 -27.28
C LEU A 183 9.85 -20.88 -27.94
N LEU A 184 8.82 -21.10 -27.12
CA LEU A 184 7.44 -21.17 -27.58
C LEU A 184 6.77 -19.83 -27.32
N ALA A 185 6.34 -19.12 -28.35
CA ALA A 185 5.73 -17.80 -28.24
C ALA A 185 4.26 -17.81 -28.64
N GLY A 186 3.39 -17.30 -27.76
CA GLY A 186 1.97 -17.12 -28.03
C GLY A 186 1.64 -15.69 -28.43
N THR A 187 0.61 -15.52 -29.26
CA THR A 187 0.26 -14.22 -29.87
C THR A 187 -1.08 -13.65 -29.39
N ASP A 188 -1.35 -12.40 -29.76
CA ASP A 188 -2.63 -11.70 -29.52
C ASP A 188 -3.83 -12.30 -30.27
N LYS A 189 -3.59 -13.24 -31.20
CA LYS A 189 -4.62 -13.91 -32.01
C LYS A 189 -4.68 -15.43 -31.81
N GLY A 190 -3.99 -15.96 -30.80
CA GLY A 190 -4.07 -17.38 -30.46
C GLY A 190 -3.09 -18.28 -31.22
N ALA A 191 -2.27 -17.73 -32.13
CA ALA A 191 -1.20 -18.46 -32.81
C ALA A 191 -0.03 -18.75 -31.87
N ILE A 192 0.63 -19.89 -32.06
CA ILE A 192 1.85 -20.31 -31.38
C ILE A 192 2.99 -20.44 -32.40
N TYR A 193 4.14 -19.86 -32.09
CA TYR A 193 5.39 -19.96 -32.83
C TYR A 193 6.44 -20.70 -32.00
N LEU A 194 7.33 -21.42 -32.68
CA LEU A 194 8.48 -22.09 -32.07
C LEU A 194 9.75 -21.57 -32.74
N SER A 195 10.73 -21.17 -31.94
CA SER A 195 12.05 -20.78 -32.43
C SER A 195 12.91 -21.99 -32.78
N ASP A 196 13.94 -21.77 -33.59
CA ASP A 196 15.14 -22.60 -33.60
C ASP A 196 15.99 -22.41 -32.32
N GLU A 197 17.12 -23.10 -32.23
CA GLU A 197 18.02 -23.09 -31.06
C GLU A 197 18.88 -21.82 -30.96
N GLU A 198 19.09 -21.14 -32.09
CA GLU A 198 19.79 -19.85 -32.13
C GLU A 198 18.85 -18.66 -31.93
N PHE A 199 17.54 -18.92 -31.92
CA PHE A 199 16.46 -17.94 -31.85
C PHE A 199 16.35 -17.02 -33.07
N GLY A 200 17.03 -17.36 -34.17
CA GLY A 200 17.05 -16.55 -35.39
C GLY A 200 15.85 -16.78 -36.30
N ASP A 201 15.28 -17.99 -36.28
CA ASP A 201 14.16 -18.39 -37.15
C ASP A 201 12.94 -18.82 -36.32
N TRP A 202 11.75 -18.43 -36.77
CA TRP A 202 10.49 -18.80 -36.13
C TRP A 202 9.52 -19.51 -37.07
N LEU A 203 8.99 -20.64 -36.60
CA LEU A 203 7.99 -21.41 -37.31
C LEU A 203 6.63 -21.27 -36.63
N LYS A 204 5.60 -20.82 -37.35
CA LYS A 204 4.21 -20.93 -36.88
C LYS A 204 3.85 -22.42 -36.75
N ARG A 205 3.61 -22.88 -35.52
CA ARG A 205 3.33 -24.30 -35.22
C ARG A 205 1.85 -24.63 -35.32
N GLY A 206 1.00 -23.73 -34.85
CA GLY A 206 -0.44 -23.95 -34.76
C GLY A 206 -1.16 -22.71 -34.23
N GLU A 207 -2.48 -22.83 -34.07
CA GLU A 207 -3.34 -21.74 -33.61
C GLU A 207 -4.56 -22.28 -32.87
N ILE A 208 -4.93 -21.63 -31.77
CA ILE A 208 -6.17 -21.89 -31.05
C ILE A 208 -7.23 -20.92 -31.58
N ALA A 209 -8.03 -21.38 -32.54
CA ALA A 209 -9.00 -20.53 -33.23
C ALA A 209 -10.01 -19.90 -32.25
N GLY A 210 -10.19 -18.57 -32.35
CA GLY A 210 -11.14 -17.83 -31.52
C GLY A 210 -10.71 -17.59 -30.06
N ALA A 211 -9.49 -17.99 -29.69
CA ALA A 211 -8.96 -17.84 -28.33
C ALA A 211 -8.75 -16.38 -27.88
N GLY A 212 -8.69 -15.44 -28.84
CA GLY A 212 -8.14 -14.11 -28.61
C GLY A 212 -6.65 -14.21 -28.26
N LYS A 213 -6.18 -13.38 -27.35
CA LYS A 213 -4.78 -13.39 -26.91
C LYS A 213 -4.41 -14.66 -26.12
N ILE A 214 -3.23 -15.21 -26.38
CA ILE A 214 -2.57 -16.14 -25.44
C ILE A 214 -2.05 -15.31 -24.26
N THR A 215 -2.66 -15.49 -23.09
CA THR A 215 -2.38 -14.67 -21.91
C THR A 215 -1.15 -15.17 -21.15
N GLU A 216 -0.94 -16.49 -21.11
CA GLU A 216 0.16 -17.15 -20.43
C GLU A 216 0.48 -18.50 -21.10
N LEU A 217 1.77 -18.85 -21.16
CA LEU A 217 2.23 -20.21 -21.42
C LEU A 217 2.95 -20.69 -20.16
N SER A 218 2.62 -21.88 -19.67
CA SER A 218 3.33 -22.47 -18.53
C SER A 218 4.75 -22.87 -18.93
N LEU A 219 5.64 -23.03 -17.94
CA LEU A 219 6.86 -23.80 -18.15
C LEU A 219 6.50 -25.24 -18.57
N PRO A 220 7.27 -25.88 -19.46
CA PRO A 220 7.01 -27.26 -19.84
C PRO A 220 7.23 -28.20 -18.66
N VAL A 221 6.29 -29.09 -18.41
CA VAL A 221 6.40 -30.14 -17.39
C VAL A 221 6.54 -31.48 -18.09
N TYR A 222 7.55 -32.25 -17.69
CA TYR A 222 7.74 -33.60 -18.21
C TYR A 222 6.81 -34.59 -17.50
N GLU A 223 5.85 -35.15 -18.25
CA GLU A 223 4.91 -36.15 -17.75
C GLU A 223 5.44 -37.56 -18.07
N LYS A 224 5.83 -38.29 -17.01
CA LYS A 224 6.45 -39.62 -17.10
C LYS A 224 5.49 -40.69 -17.62
N THR A 225 4.19 -40.53 -17.42
CA THR A 225 3.16 -41.48 -17.85
C THR A 225 3.14 -41.64 -19.36
N ASP A 226 3.41 -40.55 -20.09
CA ASP A 226 3.27 -40.48 -21.54
C ASP A 226 4.58 -40.13 -22.27
N ASN A 227 5.67 -39.88 -21.53
CA ASN A 227 7.00 -39.55 -22.05
C ASN A 227 6.98 -38.28 -22.92
N GLU A 228 6.20 -37.27 -22.50
CA GLU A 228 5.96 -36.03 -23.23
C GLU A 228 6.20 -34.79 -22.37
N TYR A 229 6.62 -33.70 -23.00
CA TYR A 229 6.66 -32.37 -22.38
C TYR A 229 5.34 -31.66 -22.63
N VAL A 230 4.62 -31.36 -21.56
CA VAL A 230 3.32 -30.71 -21.63
C VAL A 230 3.47 -29.22 -21.34
N THR A 231 2.91 -28.40 -22.21
CA THR A 231 2.78 -26.95 -21.99
C THR A 231 1.31 -26.56 -21.98
N TYR A 232 0.91 -25.79 -20.99
CA TYR A 232 -0.44 -25.27 -20.87
C TYR A 232 -0.52 -23.84 -21.41
N ALA A 233 -1.55 -23.56 -22.20
CA ALA A 233 -1.81 -22.27 -22.81
C ALA A 233 -3.11 -21.66 -22.26
N GLY A 234 -2.97 -20.52 -21.59
CA GLY A 234 -4.09 -19.70 -21.13
C GLY A 234 -4.52 -18.72 -22.20
N THR A 235 -5.82 -18.53 -22.34
CA THR A 235 -6.39 -17.66 -23.38
C THR A 235 -7.28 -16.57 -22.79
N GLU A 236 -7.49 -15.52 -23.57
CA GLU A 236 -8.38 -14.40 -23.24
C GLU A 236 -9.86 -14.79 -23.31
N LEU A 237 -10.24 -15.62 -24.29
CA LEU A 237 -11.64 -15.90 -24.60
C LEU A 237 -12.05 -17.37 -24.44
N SER A 238 -11.13 -18.33 -24.47
CA SER A 238 -11.48 -19.75 -24.64
C SER A 238 -10.96 -20.66 -23.52
N GLY A 239 -10.55 -20.10 -22.38
CA GLY A 239 -10.08 -20.89 -21.24
C GLY A 239 -8.68 -21.46 -21.44
N LEU A 240 -8.49 -22.73 -21.08
CA LEU A 240 -7.20 -23.40 -20.96
C LEU A 240 -7.06 -24.50 -22.00
N TYR A 241 -5.88 -24.58 -22.60
CA TYR A 241 -5.50 -25.64 -23.53
C TYR A 241 -4.18 -26.28 -23.07
N LYS A 242 -3.95 -27.52 -23.52
CA LYS A 242 -2.64 -28.17 -23.40
C LYS A 242 -2.11 -28.61 -24.75
N THR A 243 -0.80 -28.55 -24.91
CA THR A 243 -0.06 -29.08 -26.06
C THR A 243 1.06 -30.00 -25.56
N VAL A 244 1.28 -31.09 -26.30
CA VAL A 244 2.34 -32.08 -26.03
C VAL A 244 3.36 -32.17 -27.17
N ASP A 245 3.14 -31.41 -28.24
CA ASP A 245 3.89 -31.44 -29.50
C ASP A 245 4.49 -30.08 -29.88
N LEU A 246 4.74 -29.25 -28.85
CA LEU A 246 5.26 -27.89 -28.98
C LEU A 246 4.39 -27.03 -29.91
N GLY A 247 3.09 -27.02 -29.63
CA GLY A 247 2.10 -26.13 -30.23
C GLY A 247 1.64 -26.51 -31.64
N LYS A 248 1.89 -27.74 -32.12
CA LYS A 248 1.30 -28.21 -33.39
C LYS A 248 -0.19 -28.52 -33.23
N SER A 249 -0.57 -29.09 -32.09
CA SER A 249 -1.95 -29.38 -31.74
C SER A 249 -2.28 -28.99 -30.31
N PHE A 250 -3.57 -28.76 -30.06
CA PHE A 250 -4.09 -28.31 -28.77
C PHE A 250 -5.33 -29.12 -28.39
N SER A 251 -5.39 -29.52 -27.12
CA SER A 251 -6.60 -30.07 -26.50
C SER A 251 -7.15 -29.10 -25.47
N HIS A 252 -8.45 -28.83 -25.52
CA HIS A 252 -9.11 -27.99 -24.54
C HIS A 252 -9.17 -28.70 -23.18
N VAL A 253 -8.86 -27.98 -22.10
CA VAL A 253 -8.85 -28.48 -20.73
C VAL A 253 -10.04 -27.89 -19.98
N GLN A 254 -11.03 -28.73 -19.66
CA GLN A 254 -12.24 -28.29 -18.96
C GLN A 254 -11.97 -28.12 -17.45
N ILE A 255 -11.66 -26.89 -17.03
CA ILE A 255 -11.36 -26.57 -15.61
C ILE A 255 -12.59 -26.74 -14.69
N SER A 256 -13.78 -26.36 -15.15
CA SER A 256 -15.02 -26.60 -14.41
C SER A 256 -16.23 -26.56 -15.35
N PRO A 257 -17.22 -27.44 -15.20
CA PRO A 257 -18.49 -27.32 -15.91
C PRO A 257 -19.27 -26.05 -15.55
N SER A 258 -19.02 -25.45 -14.38
CA SER A 258 -19.73 -24.26 -13.88
C SER A 258 -19.11 -22.94 -14.32
N LEU A 259 -17.90 -22.96 -14.92
CA LEU A 259 -17.23 -21.78 -15.50
C LEU A 259 -17.90 -21.38 -16.82
N ASN A 260 -19.20 -21.10 -16.79
CA ASN A 260 -19.88 -20.44 -17.90
C ASN A 260 -19.93 -18.94 -17.58
N SER A 261 -19.09 -18.15 -18.26
CA SER A 261 -19.17 -16.71 -18.08
C SER A 261 -20.48 -16.19 -18.67
N LYS A 262 -21.01 -15.08 -18.14
CA LYS A 262 -22.23 -14.43 -18.65
C LYS A 262 -22.16 -14.07 -20.14
N ASN A 263 -20.95 -14.07 -20.74
CA ASN A 263 -20.68 -13.76 -22.13
C ASN A 263 -19.94 -14.90 -22.89
N GLY A 264 -19.83 -16.10 -22.30
CA GLY A 264 -19.12 -17.26 -22.89
C GLY A 264 -17.58 -17.25 -22.82
N ALA A 265 -16.93 -16.10 -22.61
CA ALA A 265 -15.47 -16.00 -22.53
C ALA A 265 -14.87 -16.40 -21.17
N ILE A 266 -13.84 -17.26 -21.15
CA ILE A 266 -13.08 -17.63 -19.94
C ILE A 266 -11.67 -17.03 -20.05
N TYR A 267 -11.44 -15.89 -19.38
CA TYR A 267 -10.15 -15.20 -19.38
C TYR A 267 -9.21 -15.79 -18.33
N ILE A 268 -8.13 -16.43 -18.77
CA ILE A 268 -7.07 -16.94 -17.90
C ILE A 268 -6.10 -15.81 -17.57
N THR A 269 -5.87 -15.54 -16.29
CA THR A 269 -4.93 -14.51 -15.84
C THR A 269 -3.56 -15.09 -15.49
N SER A 270 -3.52 -16.30 -14.93
CA SER A 270 -2.24 -16.96 -14.67
C SER A 270 -2.35 -18.49 -14.60
N ILE A 271 -1.26 -19.16 -14.97
CA ILE A 271 -1.06 -20.61 -14.92
C ILE A 271 0.29 -20.91 -14.25
N SER A 272 0.27 -21.79 -13.25
CA SER A 272 1.47 -22.44 -12.73
C SER A 272 1.33 -23.94 -12.87
N ALA A 273 2.29 -24.60 -13.50
CA ALA A 273 2.34 -26.05 -13.61
C ALA A 273 3.66 -26.55 -13.00
N ILE A 274 3.58 -27.47 -12.06
CA ILE A 274 4.75 -28.04 -11.38
C ILE A 274 4.67 -29.57 -11.42
N LYS A 275 5.81 -30.22 -11.56
CA LYS A 275 5.88 -31.68 -11.53
C LYS A 275 5.51 -32.21 -10.16
N ASN A 276 4.63 -33.21 -10.10
CA ASN A 276 4.22 -33.85 -8.85
C ASN A 276 4.89 -35.23 -8.66
N GLU A 277 4.70 -35.80 -7.47
CA GLU A 277 5.26 -37.11 -7.08
C GLU A 277 4.72 -38.28 -7.93
N ARG A 278 3.56 -38.12 -8.58
CA ARG A 278 2.96 -39.12 -9.48
C ARG A 278 3.59 -39.13 -10.87
N GLY A 279 4.47 -38.16 -11.15
CA GLY A 279 5.09 -38.01 -12.46
C GLY A 279 4.20 -37.30 -13.48
N THR A 280 3.13 -36.62 -13.05
CA THR A 280 2.31 -35.70 -13.85
C THR A 280 2.53 -34.25 -13.36
N ALA A 281 1.64 -33.32 -13.70
CA ALA A 281 1.66 -31.96 -13.18
C ALA A 281 0.56 -31.67 -12.13
N ASP A 282 0.93 -30.97 -11.05
CA ASP A 282 -0.02 -30.15 -10.28
C ASP A 282 -0.19 -28.80 -11.01
N ILE A 283 -1.42 -28.48 -11.40
CA ILE A 283 -1.73 -27.29 -12.21
C ILE A 283 -2.62 -26.34 -11.42
N PHE A 284 -2.25 -25.06 -11.45
CA PHE A 284 -2.92 -23.98 -10.77
C PHE A 284 -3.34 -22.93 -11.77
N VAL A 285 -4.62 -22.54 -11.71
CA VAL A 285 -5.16 -21.55 -12.62
C VAL A 285 -5.91 -20.46 -11.88
N THR A 286 -5.64 -19.22 -12.29
CA THR A 286 -6.47 -18.06 -11.97
C THR A 286 -7.13 -17.51 -13.23
N THR A 287 -8.35 -17.03 -13.06
CA THR A 287 -9.16 -16.40 -14.10
C THR A 287 -9.51 -14.98 -13.68
N TRP A 288 -10.20 -14.24 -14.55
CA TRP A 288 -10.68 -12.90 -14.23
C TRP A 288 -11.51 -12.82 -12.93
N ASN A 289 -12.37 -13.81 -12.67
CA ASN A 289 -13.37 -13.76 -11.58
C ASN A 289 -13.19 -14.82 -10.51
N GLU A 290 -12.36 -15.83 -10.75
CA GLU A 290 -12.21 -17.01 -9.92
C GLU A 290 -10.74 -17.45 -9.88
N ALA A 291 -10.30 -18.02 -8.78
CA ALA A 291 -8.93 -18.50 -8.58
C ALA A 291 -8.92 -19.83 -7.84
N ALA A 292 -7.72 -20.40 -7.70
CA ALA A 292 -7.44 -21.65 -7.00
C ALA A 292 -8.18 -22.86 -7.58
N PHE A 293 -8.21 -22.96 -8.91
CA PHE A 293 -8.48 -24.23 -9.58
C PHE A 293 -7.20 -25.06 -9.55
N ILE A 294 -7.29 -26.25 -8.96
CA ILE A 294 -6.16 -27.16 -8.78
C ILE A 294 -6.52 -28.49 -9.42
N SER A 295 -5.66 -28.95 -10.33
CA SER A 295 -5.61 -30.34 -10.79
C SER A 295 -4.33 -30.98 -10.27
N ALA A 296 -4.42 -32.23 -9.82
CA ALA A 296 -3.28 -33.02 -9.32
C ALA A 296 -2.95 -34.20 -10.25
N ASP A 297 -3.47 -34.16 -11.48
CA ASP A 297 -3.45 -35.26 -12.45
C ASP A 297 -3.33 -34.75 -13.90
N GLY A 298 -2.54 -33.70 -14.14
CA GLY A 298 -2.25 -33.25 -15.51
C GLY A 298 -3.44 -32.58 -16.22
N GLY A 299 -4.46 -32.16 -15.47
CA GLY A 299 -5.62 -31.42 -15.97
C GLY A 299 -6.85 -32.27 -16.25
N GLU A 300 -6.86 -33.54 -15.84
CA GLU A 300 -8.01 -34.45 -16.04
C GLU A 300 -9.15 -34.12 -15.07
N HIS A 301 -8.84 -33.97 -13.79
CA HIS A 301 -9.82 -33.63 -12.77
C HIS A 301 -9.42 -32.33 -12.06
N TRP A 302 -10.43 -31.51 -11.81
CA TRP A 302 -10.26 -30.19 -11.23
C TRP A 302 -11.08 -30.04 -9.96
N LYS A 303 -10.47 -29.40 -8.97
CA LYS A 303 -11.17 -28.97 -7.77
C LYS A 303 -10.91 -27.50 -7.52
N LYS A 304 -11.97 -26.78 -7.18
CA LYS A 304 -11.89 -25.38 -6.78
C LYS A 304 -11.67 -25.31 -5.26
N PHE A 305 -10.69 -24.53 -4.88
CA PHE A 305 -10.26 -24.35 -3.50
C PHE A 305 -10.25 -22.87 -3.14
N ASP A 306 -11.42 -22.24 -3.05
CA ASP A 306 -11.54 -20.78 -2.88
C ASP A 306 -11.91 -20.33 -1.46
N LYS A 307 -11.95 -21.26 -0.50
CA LYS A 307 -12.29 -20.95 0.90
C LYS A 307 -11.28 -19.97 1.49
N GLY A 308 -11.72 -18.74 1.73
CA GLY A 308 -10.92 -17.65 2.30
C GLY A 308 -10.45 -16.60 1.29
N LEU A 309 -10.56 -16.87 -0.03
CA LEU A 309 -10.33 -15.86 -1.06
C LEU A 309 -11.44 -14.81 -1.05
N LYS A 310 -11.09 -13.53 -1.22
CA LYS A 310 -12.05 -12.42 -1.22
C LYS A 310 -12.14 -11.73 -2.58
N LYS A 311 -13.36 -11.30 -2.94
CA LYS A 311 -13.69 -10.54 -4.16
C LYS A 311 -14.40 -9.24 -3.80
N THR A 312 -14.29 -8.24 -4.66
CA THR A 312 -14.92 -6.93 -4.45
C THR A 312 -15.55 -6.39 -5.72
N SER A 313 -16.74 -5.78 -5.60
CA SER A 313 -17.45 -5.13 -6.71
C SER A 313 -16.65 -3.99 -7.36
N GLN A 314 -15.65 -3.44 -6.65
CA GLN A 314 -14.76 -2.41 -7.20
C GLN A 314 -13.89 -2.94 -8.34
N ALA A 315 -13.42 -4.20 -8.26
CA ALA A 315 -12.63 -4.79 -9.34
C ALA A 315 -13.44 -4.78 -10.65
N ASP A 316 -14.72 -5.14 -10.57
CA ASP A 316 -15.65 -5.12 -11.71
C ASP A 316 -15.90 -3.69 -12.23
N GLU A 317 -16.04 -2.70 -11.32
CA GLU A 317 -16.21 -1.29 -11.71
C GLU A 317 -15.00 -0.77 -12.49
N TYR A 318 -13.80 -1.03 -11.98
CA TYR A 318 -12.56 -0.59 -12.61
C TYR A 318 -12.16 -1.46 -13.80
N LYS A 319 -12.97 -2.48 -14.15
CA LYS A 319 -12.69 -3.45 -15.20
C LYS A 319 -11.30 -4.09 -15.04
N ASN A 320 -10.99 -4.50 -13.81
CA ASN A 320 -9.79 -5.27 -13.49
C ASN A 320 -10.15 -6.72 -13.11
N PRO A 321 -9.25 -7.67 -13.38
CA PRO A 321 -9.33 -9.00 -12.77
C PRO A 321 -9.38 -8.94 -11.24
N HIS A 322 -10.12 -9.86 -10.63
CA HIS A 322 -10.07 -10.09 -9.18
C HIS A 322 -8.76 -10.76 -8.76
N PHE A 323 -8.17 -11.59 -9.62
CA PHE A 323 -6.94 -12.34 -9.37
C PHE A 323 -5.97 -12.19 -10.55
N PHE A 324 -4.71 -11.86 -10.26
CA PHE A 324 -3.72 -11.52 -11.28
C PHE A 324 -2.70 -12.64 -11.50
N LYS A 325 -2.11 -13.19 -10.43
CA LYS A 325 -0.99 -14.13 -10.52
C LYS A 325 -1.08 -15.17 -9.41
N ILE A 326 -0.71 -16.41 -9.72
CA ILE A 326 -0.47 -17.46 -8.74
C ILE A 326 1.01 -17.80 -8.71
N ALA A 327 1.58 -17.92 -7.51
CA ALA A 327 2.96 -18.34 -7.29
C ALA A 327 2.97 -19.57 -6.38
N VAL A 328 3.65 -20.63 -6.81
CA VAL A 328 3.64 -21.94 -6.17
C VAL A 328 5.05 -22.32 -5.79
N SER A 329 5.29 -22.65 -4.52
CA SER A 329 6.62 -23.05 -4.06
C SER A 329 7.16 -24.25 -4.85
N PRO A 330 8.48 -24.31 -5.15
CA PRO A 330 9.06 -25.46 -5.85
C PRO A 330 8.80 -26.79 -5.13
N GLU A 331 8.66 -26.78 -3.80
CA GLU A 331 8.40 -27.94 -2.96
C GLU A 331 6.91 -28.08 -2.58
N TYR A 332 6.00 -27.50 -3.36
CA TYR A 332 4.57 -27.51 -3.07
C TYR A 332 3.99 -28.93 -2.94
N SER A 333 4.42 -29.90 -3.74
CA SER A 333 3.83 -31.26 -3.65
C SER A 333 4.02 -31.87 -2.26
N SER A 334 5.11 -31.52 -1.57
CA SER A 334 5.39 -31.98 -0.20
C SER A 334 4.85 -31.02 0.89
N HIS A 335 4.87 -29.71 0.67
CA HIS A 335 4.55 -28.71 1.71
C HIS A 335 3.25 -27.91 1.50
N GLY A 336 2.74 -27.85 0.28
CA GLY A 336 1.46 -27.23 -0.06
C GLY A 336 1.43 -25.71 0.01
N ASN A 337 2.58 -25.02 -0.08
CA ASN A 337 2.66 -23.56 0.01
C ASN A 337 2.46 -22.88 -1.35
N ALA A 338 1.44 -22.04 -1.45
CA ALA A 338 1.17 -21.23 -2.63
C ALA A 338 0.55 -19.87 -2.26
N PHE A 339 0.59 -18.94 -3.20
CA PHE A 339 0.11 -17.59 -3.05
C PHE A 339 -0.73 -17.15 -4.24
N VAL A 340 -1.80 -16.40 -3.98
CA VAL A 340 -2.63 -15.75 -5.00
C VAL A 340 -2.58 -14.25 -4.79
N ALA A 341 -2.07 -13.53 -5.77
CA ALA A 341 -2.08 -12.08 -5.84
C ALA A 341 -3.34 -11.59 -6.57
N GLY A 342 -4.03 -10.58 -6.04
CA GLY A 342 -5.29 -10.12 -6.60
C GLY A 342 -5.62 -8.67 -6.28
N PHE A 343 -6.78 -8.23 -6.77
CA PHE A 343 -7.30 -6.89 -6.53
C PHE A 343 -7.63 -6.65 -5.06
N SER A 344 -8.09 -7.69 -4.37
CA SER A 344 -8.49 -7.59 -2.96
C SER A 344 -7.32 -7.65 -1.99
N GLY A 345 -6.15 -8.16 -2.40
CA GLY A 345 -5.03 -8.44 -1.49
C GLY A 345 -4.13 -9.58 -1.97
N LEU A 346 -3.27 -10.03 -1.05
CA LEU A 346 -2.47 -11.24 -1.18
C LEU A 346 -3.10 -12.35 -0.33
N PHE A 347 -3.15 -13.57 -0.86
CA PHE A 347 -3.64 -14.74 -0.13
C PHE A 347 -2.59 -15.83 -0.10
N ARG A 348 -2.41 -16.49 1.05
CA ARG A 348 -1.49 -17.62 1.24
C ARG A 348 -2.27 -18.88 1.61
N THR A 349 -1.82 -20.02 1.09
CA THR A 349 -2.18 -21.34 1.59
C THR A 349 -0.94 -22.07 2.09
N ASP A 350 -1.10 -22.84 3.16
CA ASP A 350 -0.09 -23.74 3.73
C ASP A 350 -0.61 -25.19 3.78
N ASN A 351 -1.77 -25.46 3.16
CA ASN A 351 -2.48 -26.73 3.22
C ASN A 351 -3.04 -27.14 1.84
N LYS A 352 -2.21 -27.00 0.80
CA LYS A 352 -2.51 -27.45 -0.56
C LYS A 352 -3.81 -26.83 -1.13
N GLY A 353 -4.08 -25.58 -0.76
CA GLY A 353 -5.25 -24.82 -1.20
C GLY A 353 -6.52 -25.00 -0.36
N GLU A 354 -6.60 -25.97 0.56
CA GLU A 354 -7.84 -26.23 1.33
C GLU A 354 -8.42 -24.98 2.00
N THR A 355 -7.55 -24.10 2.48
CA THR A 355 -7.91 -22.76 2.95
C THR A 355 -6.88 -21.73 2.53
N TRP A 356 -7.35 -20.51 2.30
CA TRP A 356 -6.55 -19.33 2.02
C TRP A 356 -6.69 -18.30 3.14
N THR A 357 -5.56 -17.74 3.56
CA THR A 357 -5.49 -16.66 4.54
C THR A 357 -5.03 -15.40 3.82
N GLU A 358 -5.79 -14.31 3.96
CA GLU A 358 -5.36 -13.00 3.47
C GLU A 358 -4.17 -12.49 4.30
N LEU A 359 -3.18 -11.96 3.62
CA LEU A 359 -1.99 -11.37 4.23
C LEU A 359 -2.08 -9.86 4.15
N GLU A 360 -1.78 -9.20 5.26
CA GLU A 360 -1.69 -7.75 5.32
C GLU A 360 -0.41 -7.30 4.60
N THR A 361 -0.53 -6.50 3.54
CA THR A 361 0.63 -5.99 2.78
C THR A 361 0.95 -4.52 3.06
N ARG A 362 0.07 -3.86 3.82
CA ARG A 362 0.25 -2.50 4.33
C ARG A 362 0.01 -2.49 5.85
N PRO A 363 1.07 -2.58 6.67
CA PRO A 363 0.95 -2.76 8.11
C PRO A 363 0.29 -1.56 8.79
N ALA A 364 -0.33 -1.79 9.96
CA ALA A 364 -0.77 -0.72 10.90
C ALA A 364 0.38 0.19 11.38
N ARG A 365 1.62 -0.19 11.04
CA ARG A 365 2.85 0.57 11.24
C ARG A 365 3.01 1.71 10.22
N ASN A 366 2.29 1.75 9.09
CA ASN A 366 2.53 2.80 8.09
C ASN A 366 2.25 4.22 8.61
N ILE A 367 3.24 5.12 8.60
CA ILE A 367 3.13 6.51 9.06
C ILE A 367 2.61 7.36 7.92
N GLU A 368 1.51 8.09 8.07
CA GLU A 368 0.97 8.97 7.02
C GLU A 368 1.29 10.45 7.25
N GLY A 369 1.56 10.85 8.51
CA GLY A 369 1.92 12.23 8.84
C GLY A 369 2.79 12.31 10.09
N ILE A 370 3.63 13.36 10.13
CA ILE A 370 4.44 13.74 11.28
C ILE A 370 4.36 15.26 11.47
N ALA A 371 4.18 15.68 12.72
CA ALA A 371 4.15 17.08 13.12
C ALA A 371 4.98 17.30 14.38
N VAL A 372 5.78 18.37 14.35
CA VAL A 372 6.57 18.86 15.48
C VAL A 372 5.85 20.09 16.03
N SER A 373 5.75 20.20 17.35
CA SER A 373 5.11 21.36 17.97
C SER A 373 5.83 22.67 17.63
N PRO A 374 5.10 23.77 17.35
CA PRO A 374 5.71 25.11 17.22
C PRO A 374 6.46 25.56 18.48
N SER A 375 6.14 24.97 19.64
CA SER A 375 6.79 25.26 20.92
C SER A 375 8.00 24.37 21.20
N PHE A 376 8.39 23.47 20.28
CA PHE A 376 9.56 22.60 20.42
C PHE A 376 10.86 23.43 20.37
N PRO A 377 11.89 23.11 21.20
CA PRO A 377 12.01 21.96 22.10
C PRO A 377 11.39 22.15 23.49
N GLY A 378 10.68 23.26 23.75
CA GLY A 378 10.14 23.58 25.07
C GLY A 378 9.15 22.55 25.61
N ASP A 379 8.22 22.08 24.77
CA ASP A 379 7.22 21.05 25.13
C ASP A 379 7.59 19.63 24.69
N GLN A 380 8.66 19.49 23.89
CA GLN A 380 9.14 18.22 23.33
C GLN A 380 8.07 17.40 22.58
N LEU A 381 7.01 18.06 22.09
CA LEU A 381 5.83 17.39 21.54
C LEU A 381 6.04 17.03 20.06
N ILE A 382 5.84 15.76 19.75
CA ILE A 382 5.82 15.20 18.39
C ILE A 382 4.58 14.33 18.26
N ALA A 383 3.87 14.44 17.13
CA ALA A 383 2.68 13.66 16.84
C ALA A 383 2.79 12.96 15.48
N LEU A 384 2.27 11.73 15.42
CA LEU A 384 2.22 10.89 14.22
C LEU A 384 0.79 10.47 13.93
N ALA A 385 0.43 10.47 12.64
CA ALA A 385 -0.72 9.76 12.12
C ALA A 385 -0.25 8.48 11.42
N ALA A 386 -0.95 7.37 11.63
CA ALA A 386 -0.67 6.10 10.98
C ALA A 386 -1.90 5.56 10.24
N TYR A 387 -1.63 4.75 9.22
CA TYR A 387 -2.59 3.89 8.56
C TYR A 387 -2.99 2.77 9.52
N GLU A 388 -4.26 2.67 9.87
CA GLU A 388 -4.86 1.65 10.74
C GLU A 388 -4.32 1.57 12.20
N GLY A 389 -3.17 2.14 12.51
CA GLY A 389 -2.61 2.28 13.86
C GLY A 389 -3.12 3.50 14.65
N GLY A 390 -3.72 4.49 13.96
CA GLY A 390 -4.25 5.71 14.58
C GLY A 390 -3.16 6.72 14.93
N THR A 391 -3.26 7.37 16.09
CA THR A 391 -2.38 8.48 16.46
C THR A 391 -1.36 8.05 17.52
N TYR A 392 -0.10 8.46 17.35
CA TYR A 392 0.95 8.35 18.37
C TYR A 392 1.41 9.76 18.77
N VAL A 393 1.60 9.98 20.07
CA VAL A 393 2.09 11.25 20.61
C VAL A 393 3.23 10.99 21.58
N SER A 394 4.33 11.71 21.40
CA SER A 394 5.44 11.79 22.34
C SER A 394 5.54 13.21 22.91
N THR A 395 5.88 13.32 24.19
CA THR A 395 6.15 14.60 24.89
C THR A 395 7.56 14.60 25.50
N ASP A 396 8.44 13.75 24.96
CA ASP A 396 9.82 13.55 25.41
C ASP A 396 10.76 13.36 24.21
N SER A 397 10.45 14.05 23.10
CA SER A 397 11.24 14.06 21.87
C SER A 397 11.37 12.69 21.19
N GLY A 398 10.32 11.88 21.26
CA GLY A 398 10.24 10.57 20.61
C GLY A 398 10.82 9.41 21.41
N LYS A 399 11.27 9.63 22.65
CA LYS A 399 11.81 8.57 23.51
C LYS A 399 10.74 7.58 23.96
N THR A 400 9.54 8.07 24.24
CA THR A 400 8.37 7.24 24.52
C THR A 400 7.15 7.72 23.75
N TRP A 401 6.28 6.78 23.39
CA TRP A 401 5.09 7.03 22.59
C TRP A 401 3.82 6.58 23.31
N ARG A 402 2.77 7.37 23.19
CA ARG A 402 1.42 7.02 23.65
C ARG A 402 0.46 6.99 22.49
N THR A 403 -0.28 5.89 22.35
CA THR A 403 -1.39 5.79 21.41
C THR A 403 -2.58 6.64 21.90
N ARG A 404 -3.22 7.39 21.00
CA ARG A 404 -4.39 8.22 21.31
C ARG A 404 -5.51 7.91 20.33
N ASN A 405 -6.21 6.80 20.52
CA ASN A 405 -7.27 6.34 19.61
C ASN A 405 -8.70 6.46 20.16
N VAL A 406 -8.86 6.96 21.40
CA VAL A 406 -10.19 7.20 21.98
C VAL A 406 -10.88 8.33 21.24
N GLY A 407 -12.12 8.11 20.81
CA GLY A 407 -12.89 9.06 20.00
C GLY A 407 -12.65 8.95 18.48
N LEU A 408 -11.65 8.19 18.04
CA LEU A 408 -11.44 7.91 16.62
C LEU A 408 -12.47 6.87 16.11
N ARG A 409 -13.20 7.17 15.05
CA ARG A 409 -14.09 6.18 14.39
C ARG A 409 -13.34 5.22 13.46
N SER A 410 -12.19 5.67 12.98
CA SER A 410 -11.31 4.97 12.07
C SER A 410 -9.90 5.34 12.47
N THR A 411 -9.05 4.33 12.62
CA THR A 411 -7.62 4.49 12.91
C THR A 411 -6.78 4.63 11.65
N HIS A 412 -7.42 4.66 10.47
CA HIS A 412 -6.79 5.06 9.23
C HIS A 412 -6.80 6.59 9.14
N LEU A 413 -5.66 7.17 9.47
CA LEU A 413 -5.41 8.61 9.42
C LEU A 413 -4.55 8.95 8.21
N TRP A 414 -4.81 10.10 7.58
CA TRP A 414 -4.10 10.51 6.36
C TRP A 414 -3.03 11.58 6.60
N ASP A 415 -3.18 12.40 7.64
CA ASP A 415 -2.25 13.48 7.95
C ASP A 415 -2.46 13.95 9.41
N ILE A 416 -1.48 14.69 9.93
CA ILE A 416 -1.51 15.27 11.28
C ILE A 416 -0.83 16.64 11.31
N ALA A 417 -1.38 17.57 12.08
CA ALA A 417 -0.79 18.88 12.30
C ALA A 417 -0.84 19.26 13.78
N VAL A 418 0.17 19.98 14.25
CA VAL A 418 0.24 20.54 15.61
C VAL A 418 0.33 22.06 15.49
N THR A 419 -0.47 22.77 16.27
CA THR A 419 -0.45 24.23 16.39
C THR A 419 -0.72 24.63 17.83
N ASN A 420 -0.76 25.93 18.13
CA ASN A 420 -1.11 26.46 19.44
C ASN A 420 -2.43 27.25 19.39
N ASN A 421 -3.26 27.11 20.42
CA ASN A 421 -4.44 27.97 20.59
C ASN A 421 -4.06 29.36 21.13
N GLU A 422 -5.06 30.23 21.31
CA GLU A 422 -4.92 31.57 21.92
C GLU A 422 -4.19 31.56 23.28
N LYS A 423 -4.29 30.45 24.04
CA LYS A 423 -3.65 30.28 25.35
C LYS A 423 -2.24 29.68 25.26
N LYS A 424 -1.68 29.53 24.05
CA LYS A 424 -0.39 28.86 23.78
C LYS A 424 -0.35 27.38 24.19
N GLU A 425 -1.50 26.73 24.28
CA GLU A 425 -1.60 25.30 24.51
C GLU A 425 -1.62 24.56 23.18
N PRO A 426 -0.99 23.38 23.08
CA PRO A 426 -0.96 22.63 21.84
C PRO A 426 -2.36 22.13 21.45
N VAL A 427 -2.66 22.24 20.17
CA VAL A 427 -3.85 21.66 19.51
C VAL A 427 -3.36 20.76 18.39
N ILE A 428 -3.84 19.52 18.41
CA ILE A 428 -3.51 18.52 17.39
C ILE A 428 -4.73 18.31 16.50
N PHE A 429 -4.51 18.39 15.20
CA PHE A 429 -5.49 18.05 14.17
C PHE A 429 -5.09 16.77 13.46
N THR A 430 -6.07 15.92 13.16
CA THR A 430 -5.87 14.80 12.23
C THR A 430 -7.10 14.61 11.36
N ILE A 431 -6.91 13.88 10.28
CA ILE A 431 -7.96 13.56 9.30
C ILE A 431 -8.02 12.06 9.09
N SER A 432 -9.24 11.55 9.12
CA SER A 432 -9.57 10.21 8.65
C SER A 432 -10.43 10.33 7.38
N ASN A 433 -10.79 9.18 6.79
CA ASN A 433 -11.68 9.15 5.62
C ASN A 433 -12.95 10.02 5.74
N ARG A 434 -13.50 10.28 6.93
CA ARG A 434 -14.80 10.97 7.05
C ARG A 434 -14.85 12.05 8.12
N SER A 435 -13.72 12.46 8.67
CA SER A 435 -13.70 13.33 9.84
C SER A 435 -12.43 14.14 9.91
N PHE A 436 -12.60 15.42 10.20
CA PHE A 436 -11.57 16.26 10.78
C PHE A 436 -11.69 16.13 12.30
N LEU A 437 -10.60 15.79 12.96
CA LEU A 437 -10.60 15.50 14.39
C LEU A 437 -9.64 16.46 15.08
N THR A 438 -10.05 16.97 16.23
CA THR A 438 -9.26 17.87 17.06
C THR A 438 -9.02 17.25 18.43
N SER A 439 -7.82 17.42 18.96
CA SER A 439 -7.49 17.15 20.36
C SER A 439 -6.82 18.38 20.95
N ALA A 440 -7.33 18.86 22.09
CA ALA A 440 -6.79 20.02 22.79
C ALA A 440 -5.89 19.58 23.95
N GLY A 441 -4.71 20.17 24.04
CA GLY A 441 -3.75 19.99 25.13
C GLY A 441 -3.35 18.52 25.36
N ASN A 442 -3.42 18.11 26.62
CA ASN A 442 -3.07 16.74 27.06
C ASN A 442 -4.24 15.74 26.97
N SER A 443 -5.35 16.11 26.31
CA SER A 443 -6.49 15.20 26.14
C SER A 443 -6.07 13.92 25.41
N SER A 444 -6.49 12.78 25.95
CA SER A 444 -6.32 11.47 25.30
C SER A 444 -7.45 11.12 24.32
N SER A 445 -8.47 11.97 24.22
CA SER A 445 -9.64 11.76 23.36
C SER A 445 -9.74 12.76 22.23
N TRP A 446 -10.25 12.29 21.09
CA TRP A 446 -10.52 13.10 19.91
C TRP A 446 -11.96 13.58 19.87
N SER A 447 -12.11 14.87 19.52
CA SER A 447 -13.39 15.48 19.19
C SER A 447 -13.54 15.51 17.67
N ARG A 448 -14.64 14.96 17.17
CA ARG A 448 -14.98 15.00 15.76
C ARG A 448 -15.58 16.36 15.40
N ASN A 449 -15.10 16.95 14.32
CA ASN A 449 -15.76 18.06 13.66
C ASN A 449 -16.31 17.59 12.31
N GLU A 450 -17.52 18.02 11.99
CA GLU A 450 -18.15 17.66 10.73
C GLU A 450 -17.57 18.49 9.59
N ILE A 451 -16.87 17.84 8.66
CA ILE A 451 -16.50 18.44 7.38
C ILE A 451 -17.79 18.63 6.57
N ALA A 452 -18.08 19.87 6.17
CA ALA A 452 -19.33 20.35 5.58
C ALA A 452 -20.26 19.26 4.99
N ALA A 453 -21.40 19.08 5.65
CA ALA A 453 -22.56 18.35 5.17
C ALA A 453 -23.58 19.35 4.61
N SER A 454 -24.28 19.03 3.52
CA SER A 454 -25.51 19.78 3.20
C SER A 454 -26.48 19.69 4.38
N LYS A 455 -27.38 20.68 4.53
CA LYS A 455 -28.44 20.65 5.57
C LYS A 455 -29.23 19.33 5.58
N TYR A 456 -29.36 18.72 4.41
CA TYR A 456 -30.00 17.44 4.18
C TYR A 456 -29.14 16.25 4.65
N TRP A 457 -27.83 16.27 4.42
CA TRP A 457 -26.91 15.24 4.91
C TRP A 457 -26.76 15.27 6.43
N LYS A 458 -26.76 16.46 7.03
CA LYS A 458 -26.82 16.63 8.49
C LYS A 458 -28.08 15.99 9.08
N TYR A 459 -29.24 16.25 8.49
CA TYR A 459 -30.50 15.62 8.88
C TYR A 459 -30.45 14.09 8.76
N VAL A 460 -29.83 13.56 7.70
CA VAL A 460 -29.68 12.11 7.51
C VAL A 460 -28.81 11.51 8.63
N ASN A 461 -27.66 12.10 8.94
CA ASN A 461 -26.77 11.63 10.01
C ASN A 461 -27.40 11.69 11.40
N GLU A 462 -28.22 12.70 11.68
CA GLU A 462 -28.87 12.88 12.99
C GLU A 462 -30.05 11.92 13.22
N ASN A 463 -30.69 11.43 12.15
CA ASN A 463 -31.97 10.72 12.25
C ASN A 463 -31.92 9.27 11.77
N PHE A 464 -30.84 8.84 11.10
CA PHE A 464 -30.75 7.50 10.52
C PHE A 464 -29.37 6.88 10.75
N ASP A 465 -29.37 5.58 11.08
CA ASP A 465 -28.13 4.82 11.24
C ASP A 465 -27.32 4.77 9.94
N GLU A 466 -26.00 4.72 10.08
CA GLU A 466 -25.05 4.82 8.96
C GLU A 466 -25.17 3.66 7.94
N GLY A 467 -25.67 2.51 8.38
CA GLY A 467 -25.94 1.33 7.55
C GLY A 467 -27.38 1.24 7.01
N SER A 468 -28.26 2.16 7.41
CA SER A 468 -29.66 2.13 7.01
C SER A 468 -29.81 2.28 5.49
N ILE A 469 -30.89 1.74 4.94
CA ILE A 469 -31.19 1.90 3.51
C ILE A 469 -31.41 3.38 3.16
N VAL A 470 -31.95 4.17 4.08
CA VAL A 470 -32.15 5.63 3.92
C VAL A 470 -30.80 6.33 3.81
N THR A 471 -29.85 6.05 4.70
CA THR A 471 -28.50 6.62 4.62
C THR A 471 -27.79 6.16 3.35
N ARG A 472 -27.94 4.89 2.93
CA ARG A 472 -27.38 4.37 1.68
C ARG A 472 -27.95 5.04 0.42
N LEU A 473 -29.26 5.31 0.39
CA LEU A 473 -29.91 5.99 -0.73
C LEU A 473 -29.63 7.49 -0.72
N ALA A 474 -29.64 8.13 0.45
CA ALA A 474 -29.29 9.53 0.62
C ALA A 474 -27.88 9.84 0.09
N ARG A 475 -26.92 8.92 0.26
CA ARG A 475 -25.55 9.02 -0.33
C ARG A 475 -25.53 9.19 -1.84
N ARG A 476 -26.62 8.82 -2.54
CA ARG A 476 -26.70 8.77 -4.00
C ARG A 476 -27.43 9.98 -4.60
N PHE A 477 -28.35 10.59 -3.85
CA PHE A 477 -29.32 11.55 -4.40
C PHE A 477 -29.33 12.92 -3.71
N ILE A 478 -28.72 13.03 -2.53
CA ILE A 478 -28.55 14.30 -1.83
C ILE A 478 -27.11 14.72 -2.10
N ASP A 479 -26.87 16.01 -2.39
CA ASP A 479 -25.54 16.65 -2.35
C ASP A 479 -24.95 16.49 -0.94
N GLY A 480 -24.50 15.29 -0.59
CA GLY A 480 -23.61 15.06 0.52
C GLY A 480 -22.22 15.58 0.16
N PRO A 481 -21.29 15.59 1.11
CA PRO A 481 -19.88 15.62 0.74
C PRO A 481 -19.61 14.33 -0.06
N ASP A 482 -19.75 14.35 -1.39
CA ASP A 482 -19.35 13.20 -2.23
C ASP A 482 -17.92 12.85 -1.86
N PHE A 483 -17.76 11.71 -1.18
CA PHE A 483 -16.60 10.81 -1.02
C PHE A 483 -15.18 11.40 -1.10
N SER A 484 -15.02 12.70 -0.85
CA SER A 484 -13.76 13.39 -0.97
C SER A 484 -13.10 13.36 0.39
N PHE A 485 -12.37 12.27 0.60
CA PHE A 485 -11.55 12.08 1.77
C PHE A 485 -10.55 13.25 1.83
N ALA A 486 -10.57 13.97 2.95
CA ALA A 486 -9.48 14.87 3.26
C ALA A 486 -8.22 14.03 3.47
N ILE A 487 -7.12 14.46 2.88
CA ILE A 487 -5.84 13.75 2.87
C ILE A 487 -4.64 14.65 3.19
N HIS A 488 -4.81 15.97 3.24
CA HIS A 488 -3.77 16.91 3.67
C HIS A 488 -4.36 17.97 4.60
N ILE A 489 -3.61 18.37 5.62
CA ILE A 489 -3.92 19.49 6.51
C ILE A 489 -2.88 20.58 6.32
N ALA A 490 -3.32 21.81 6.08
CA ALA A 490 -2.46 22.99 6.16
C ALA A 490 -3.06 24.01 7.13
N VAL A 491 -2.31 24.30 8.19
CA VAL A 491 -2.74 25.20 9.27
C VAL A 491 -2.09 26.56 9.09
N SER A 492 -2.83 27.64 9.35
CA SER A 492 -2.26 28.99 9.38
C SER A 492 -1.16 29.09 10.45
N PRO A 493 0.00 29.69 10.17
CA PRO A 493 0.99 30.03 11.19
C PRO A 493 0.39 30.90 12.31
N GLU A 494 -0.62 31.71 11.97
CA GLU A 494 -1.35 32.61 12.88
C GLU A 494 -2.64 31.98 13.40
N PHE A 495 -2.74 30.65 13.46
CA PHE A 495 -3.95 29.92 13.87
C PHE A 495 -4.51 30.37 15.22
N SER A 496 -3.65 30.76 16.16
CA SER A 496 -4.05 31.29 17.46
C SER A 496 -4.86 32.58 17.36
N THR A 497 -4.88 33.26 16.22
CA THR A 497 -5.64 34.50 16.01
C THR A 497 -6.72 34.38 14.93
N ASP A 498 -6.45 33.61 13.86
CA ASP A 498 -7.33 33.53 12.70
C ASP A 498 -8.12 32.21 12.58
N ALA A 499 -7.80 31.23 13.45
CA ALA A 499 -8.37 29.88 13.48
C ALA A 499 -8.50 29.20 12.10
N THR A 500 -7.60 29.54 11.17
CA THR A 500 -7.70 29.15 9.76
C THR A 500 -6.99 27.83 9.47
N VAL A 501 -7.72 26.90 8.84
CA VAL A 501 -7.21 25.60 8.39
C VAL A 501 -7.73 25.32 6.99
N PHE A 502 -6.88 24.74 6.14
CA PHE A 502 -7.23 24.22 4.83
C PHE A 502 -7.08 22.70 4.81
N LEU A 503 -8.00 22.02 4.11
CA LEU A 503 -7.92 20.59 3.85
C LEU A 503 -7.81 20.31 2.35
N GLY A 504 -6.82 19.54 1.96
CA GLY A 504 -6.70 18.98 0.62
C GLY A 504 -7.49 17.67 0.54
N THR A 505 -8.24 17.45 -0.54
CA THR A 505 -9.10 16.28 -0.69
C THR A 505 -8.83 15.50 -1.98
N ARG A 506 -9.25 14.22 -2.05
CA ARG A 506 -9.02 13.37 -3.24
C ARG A 506 -9.83 13.75 -4.49
N TYR A 507 -10.95 14.46 -4.36
CA TYR A 507 -11.87 14.70 -5.48
C TYR A 507 -12.41 16.12 -5.58
N LYS A 508 -12.81 16.74 -4.46
CA LYS A 508 -13.47 18.05 -4.41
C LYS A 508 -12.49 19.23 -4.32
N GLY A 509 -11.18 18.97 -4.37
CA GLY A 509 -10.17 20.02 -4.24
C GLY A 509 -9.94 20.39 -2.78
N ILE A 510 -10.10 21.67 -2.44
CA ILE A 510 -9.69 22.25 -1.16
C ILE A 510 -10.90 22.71 -0.34
N LEU A 511 -10.90 22.41 0.95
CA LEU A 511 -11.85 22.95 1.92
C LEU A 511 -11.14 23.94 2.84
N LYS A 512 -11.88 24.91 3.38
CA LYS A 512 -11.37 25.94 4.28
C LYS A 512 -12.29 26.13 5.48
N THR A 513 -11.70 26.33 6.65
CA THR A 513 -12.35 26.84 7.85
C THR A 513 -11.61 28.09 8.34
N THR A 514 -12.33 28.95 9.07
CA THR A 514 -11.78 30.10 9.82
C THR A 514 -12.32 30.13 11.25
N ASP A 515 -12.80 28.98 11.75
CA ASP A 515 -13.38 28.82 13.08
C ASP A 515 -12.85 27.55 13.77
N GLY A 516 -11.63 27.13 13.42
CA GLY A 516 -10.97 25.97 14.02
C GLY A 516 -11.57 24.62 13.60
N GLY A 517 -12.32 24.60 12.50
CA GLY A 517 -12.94 23.40 11.93
C GLY A 517 -14.39 23.17 12.36
N ALA A 518 -15.02 24.10 13.07
CA ALA A 518 -16.44 24.02 13.44
C ALA A 518 -17.36 24.12 12.22
N SER A 519 -16.97 24.90 11.20
CA SER A 519 -17.64 24.98 9.90
C SER A 519 -16.64 25.04 8.74
N TRP A 520 -17.09 24.60 7.56
CA TRP A 520 -16.25 24.46 6.38
C TRP A 520 -16.93 25.05 5.14
N ILE A 521 -16.14 25.74 4.33
CA ILE A 521 -16.50 26.16 2.97
C ILE A 521 -15.62 25.43 1.94
N ASN A 522 -16.12 25.30 0.71
CA ASN A 522 -15.33 24.80 -0.42
C ASN A 522 -15.07 25.97 -1.40
N PRO A 523 -13.94 26.67 -1.28
CA PRO A 523 -13.65 27.79 -2.16
C PRO A 523 -12.97 27.33 -3.47
N TRP A 524 -12.79 26.03 -3.71
CA TRP A 524 -12.10 25.49 -4.87
C TRP A 524 -12.95 25.53 -6.14
N GLN A 525 -12.40 26.14 -7.19
CA GLN A 525 -13.07 26.40 -8.48
C GLN A 525 -12.34 25.81 -9.70
N ALA A 526 -11.15 25.22 -9.55
CA ALA A 526 -10.38 24.67 -10.68
C ALA A 526 -10.83 23.24 -11.10
N GLY A 527 -12.12 22.94 -10.91
CA GLY A 527 -12.74 21.65 -11.19
C GLY A 527 -12.28 20.51 -10.27
N LYS A 528 -12.96 19.36 -10.30
CA LYS A 528 -12.60 18.20 -9.46
C LYS A 528 -11.12 17.81 -9.65
N GLY A 529 -10.46 17.43 -8.57
CA GLY A 529 -9.04 17.12 -8.56
C GLY A 529 -8.57 16.54 -7.23
N TRP A 530 -7.60 15.63 -7.31
CA TRP A 530 -6.91 15.05 -6.16
C TRP A 530 -5.78 15.99 -5.74
N ILE A 531 -5.90 16.59 -4.56
CA ILE A 531 -4.84 17.42 -3.98
C ILE A 531 -3.71 16.51 -3.51
N ALA A 532 -2.53 16.64 -4.10
CA ALA A 532 -1.35 15.84 -3.78
C ALA A 532 -0.43 16.51 -2.75
N SER A 533 -0.54 17.84 -2.59
CA SER A 533 0.16 18.63 -1.59
C SER A 533 -0.60 19.92 -1.34
N LEU A 534 -0.56 20.43 -0.13
CA LEU A 534 -1.21 21.68 0.27
C LEU A 534 -0.33 22.37 1.32
N LYS A 535 -0.01 23.65 1.11
CA LYS A 535 0.82 24.45 2.01
C LYS A 535 0.30 25.87 2.12
N VAL A 536 0.46 26.44 3.31
CA VAL A 536 0.17 27.84 3.62
C VAL A 536 1.50 28.58 3.74
N SER A 537 1.56 29.81 3.23
CA SER A 537 2.76 30.65 3.33
C SER A 537 3.16 30.86 4.80
N PRO A 538 4.46 30.88 5.15
CA PRO A 538 4.93 31.28 6.48
C PRO A 538 4.43 32.67 6.91
N ASN A 539 4.21 33.59 5.95
CA ASN A 539 3.70 34.94 6.20
C ASN A 539 2.20 35.09 5.84
N PHE A 540 1.43 34.01 5.94
CA PHE A 540 0.02 33.96 5.53
C PHE A 540 -0.87 35.04 6.17
N GLY A 541 -0.58 35.45 7.40
CA GLY A 541 -1.32 36.53 8.08
C GLY A 541 -1.36 37.83 7.25
N ASN A 542 -0.28 38.10 6.51
CA ASN A 542 -0.11 39.29 5.68
C ASN A 542 -0.36 39.02 4.19
N ASP A 543 0.28 38.00 3.62
CA ASP A 543 0.27 37.77 2.16
C ASP A 543 -0.95 36.97 1.67
N ARG A 544 -1.64 36.27 2.57
CA ARG A 544 -2.80 35.42 2.28
C ARG A 544 -2.52 34.32 1.24
N ILE A 545 -1.27 33.88 1.10
CA ILE A 545 -0.85 32.93 0.07
C ILE A 545 -1.05 31.47 0.51
N VAL A 546 -1.62 30.66 -0.40
CA VAL A 546 -1.79 29.21 -0.24
C VAL A 546 -1.41 28.53 -1.55
N ALA A 547 -0.63 27.46 -1.48
CA ALA A 547 -0.22 26.65 -2.62
C ALA A 547 -0.80 25.24 -2.55
N ALA A 548 -1.15 24.70 -3.71
CA ALA A 548 -1.62 23.32 -3.83
C ALA A 548 -1.10 22.68 -5.11
N SER A 549 -0.73 21.41 -5.04
CA SER A 549 -0.47 20.60 -6.23
C SER A 549 -1.63 19.65 -6.45
N VAL A 550 -2.04 19.49 -7.70
CA VAL A 550 -3.21 18.71 -8.08
C VAL A 550 -2.78 17.65 -9.09
N ARG A 551 -3.11 16.39 -8.79
CA ARG A 551 -2.79 15.26 -9.67
C ARG A 551 -3.35 15.50 -11.07
N ARG A 552 -2.49 15.35 -12.09
CA ARG A 552 -2.79 15.63 -13.51
C ARG A 552 -3.08 17.09 -13.86
N LYS A 553 -2.79 18.05 -12.98
CA LYS A 553 -2.95 19.49 -13.27
C LYS A 553 -1.79 20.36 -12.78
N GLY A 554 -0.79 19.78 -12.12
CA GLY A 554 0.39 20.51 -11.63
C GLY A 554 0.09 21.45 -10.46
N PHE A 555 0.74 22.60 -10.46
CA PHE A 555 0.78 23.57 -9.37
C PHE A 555 -0.28 24.67 -9.50
N TYR A 556 -0.90 24.99 -8.36
CA TYR A 556 -1.86 26.08 -8.20
C TYR A 556 -1.47 26.97 -7.02
N LEU A 557 -1.71 28.27 -7.18
CA LEU A 557 -1.52 29.27 -6.13
C LEU A 557 -2.78 30.11 -5.94
N SER A 558 -3.09 30.40 -4.67
CA SER A 558 -4.00 31.45 -4.25
C SER A 558 -3.22 32.56 -3.57
N THR A 559 -3.60 33.82 -3.84
CA THR A 559 -3.04 35.02 -3.21
C THR A 559 -4.09 35.82 -2.42
N ASP A 560 -5.23 35.19 -2.12
CA ASP A 560 -6.39 35.84 -1.50
C ASP A 560 -7.06 34.95 -0.43
N ALA A 561 -6.24 34.18 0.28
CA ALA A 561 -6.61 33.23 1.32
C ALA A 561 -7.50 32.08 0.82
N GLY A 562 -7.20 31.58 -0.37
CA GLY A 562 -7.88 30.45 -0.98
C GLY A 562 -9.22 30.79 -1.64
N LYS A 563 -9.58 32.08 -1.79
CA LYS A 563 -10.85 32.50 -2.44
C LYS A 563 -10.80 32.31 -3.96
N SER A 564 -9.64 32.52 -4.57
CA SER A 564 -9.35 32.25 -5.96
C SER A 564 -7.99 31.53 -6.12
N TRP A 565 -7.81 30.85 -7.25
CA TRP A 565 -6.76 29.87 -7.50
C TRP A 565 -6.36 29.96 -8.97
N GLN A 566 -5.07 30.02 -9.23
CA GLN A 566 -4.50 30.14 -10.56
C GLN A 566 -3.50 29.00 -10.79
N SER A 567 -3.59 28.34 -11.95
CA SER A 567 -2.55 27.39 -12.38
C SER A 567 -1.26 28.14 -12.70
N ARG A 568 -0.12 27.68 -12.19
CA ARG A 568 1.19 28.28 -12.49
C ARG A 568 2.22 27.20 -12.80
N ASN A 569 2.19 26.71 -14.05
CA ASN A 569 2.96 25.54 -14.49
C ASN A 569 4.06 25.87 -15.52
N GLU A 570 4.32 27.15 -15.79
CA GLU A 570 5.31 27.54 -16.81
C GLU A 570 6.72 27.08 -16.43
N GLY A 571 7.38 26.31 -17.30
CA GLY A 571 8.69 25.72 -17.03
C GLY A 571 8.67 24.36 -16.32
N LEU A 572 7.49 23.83 -15.95
CA LEU A 572 7.36 22.44 -15.50
C LEU A 572 7.30 21.49 -16.69
N SER A 573 7.90 20.30 -16.56
CA SER A 573 7.77 19.26 -17.59
C SER A 573 6.33 18.71 -17.66
N PRO A 574 5.93 18.10 -18.80
CA PRO A 574 4.63 17.41 -18.89
C PRO A 574 4.47 16.33 -17.82
N LEU A 575 5.55 15.64 -17.44
CA LEU A 575 5.49 14.65 -16.36
C LEU A 575 5.26 15.30 -14.99
N ALA A 576 5.86 16.45 -14.70
CA ALA A 576 5.60 17.19 -13.46
C ALA A 576 4.13 17.63 -13.33
N VAL A 577 3.41 17.82 -14.45
CA VAL A 577 2.00 18.27 -14.48
C VAL A 577 1.01 17.10 -14.61
N GLU A 578 1.26 16.18 -15.53
CA GLU A 578 0.30 15.16 -15.99
C GLU A 578 0.52 13.75 -15.40
N TYR A 579 1.44 13.59 -14.43
CA TYR A 579 1.80 12.28 -13.90
C TYR A 579 0.56 11.45 -13.48
N LYS A 580 0.44 10.25 -14.07
CA LYS A 580 -0.77 9.44 -13.97
C LYS A 580 -0.79 8.54 -12.73
N ASN A 581 0.35 8.18 -12.14
CA ASN A 581 0.42 7.25 -11.00
C ASN A 581 0.16 7.98 -9.67
N LEU A 582 0.24 7.27 -8.54
CA LEU A 582 0.04 7.81 -7.19
C LEU A 582 1.15 8.79 -6.74
N GLY A 583 1.83 9.45 -7.68
CA GLY A 583 2.99 10.27 -7.40
C GLY A 583 2.70 11.35 -6.36
N SER A 584 3.47 11.30 -5.28
CA SER A 584 3.59 12.38 -4.32
C SER A 584 4.14 13.59 -5.06
N SER A 585 3.52 14.74 -4.86
CA SER A 585 4.18 16.01 -5.15
C SER A 585 4.33 16.71 -3.82
N VAL A 586 5.44 17.42 -3.63
CA VAL A 586 5.73 18.06 -2.35
C VAL A 586 6.02 19.53 -2.62
N ILE A 587 5.28 20.39 -1.95
CA ILE A 587 5.50 21.84 -1.98
C ILE A 587 6.18 22.21 -0.66
N GLU A 588 7.24 23.01 -0.72
CA GLU A 588 7.80 23.69 0.44
C GLU A 588 8.08 25.16 0.09
N PHE A 589 7.68 26.06 0.99
CA PHE A 589 8.02 27.48 0.94
C PHE A 589 9.34 27.71 1.67
N SER A 590 10.15 28.63 1.19
CA SER A 590 11.21 29.21 2.02
C SER A 590 10.58 29.86 3.27
N PRO A 591 11.19 29.75 4.46
CA PRO A 591 10.73 30.48 5.65
C PRO A 591 10.60 31.99 5.40
N GLU A 592 11.51 32.55 4.60
CA GLU A 592 11.53 33.97 4.21
C GLU A 592 10.84 34.21 2.84
N PHE A 593 9.83 33.39 2.51
CA PHE A 593 9.14 33.45 1.23
C PHE A 593 8.60 34.86 0.89
N SER A 594 8.21 35.66 1.88
CA SER A 594 7.78 37.04 1.66
C SER A 594 8.86 37.96 1.11
N GLU A 595 10.14 37.63 1.33
CA GLU A 595 11.29 38.39 0.86
C GLU A 595 11.87 37.82 -0.42
N ASP A 596 12.03 36.49 -0.49
CA ASP A 596 12.77 35.82 -1.57
C ASP A 596 11.89 35.19 -2.67
N GLY A 597 10.58 35.06 -2.43
CA GLY A 597 9.63 34.47 -3.37
C GLY A 597 9.87 32.98 -3.68
N ARG A 598 10.69 32.27 -2.89
CA ARG A 598 11.15 30.90 -3.15
C ARG A 598 10.11 29.83 -2.84
N ILE A 599 9.86 29.00 -3.84
CA ILE A 599 9.04 27.78 -3.70
C ILE A 599 9.81 26.61 -4.30
N TYR A 600 9.93 25.53 -3.55
CA TYR A 600 10.43 24.26 -4.03
C TYR A 600 9.26 23.33 -4.31
N PHE A 601 9.28 22.70 -5.48
CA PHE A 601 8.26 21.77 -5.93
C PHE A 601 8.89 20.45 -6.36
N GLY A 602 8.78 19.46 -5.50
CA GLY A 602 9.19 18.09 -5.76
C GLY A 602 8.11 17.33 -6.52
N THR A 603 8.51 16.63 -7.58
CA THR A 603 7.61 15.86 -8.44
C THR A 603 8.17 14.47 -8.73
N ALA A 604 7.40 13.63 -9.43
CA ALA A 604 7.88 12.34 -9.92
C ALA A 604 8.94 12.46 -11.06
N ASP A 605 9.24 13.67 -11.51
CA ASP A 605 10.25 13.95 -12.55
C ASP A 605 11.53 14.56 -11.97
N ALA A 606 11.40 15.61 -11.16
CA ALA A 606 12.52 16.30 -10.51
C ALA A 606 12.08 17.31 -9.44
N LEU A 607 13.08 17.92 -8.79
CA LEU A 607 12.93 19.11 -7.96
C LEU A 607 12.93 20.38 -8.83
N TYR A 608 11.93 21.24 -8.64
CA TYR A 608 11.81 22.53 -9.31
C TYR A 608 11.89 23.68 -8.30
N LEU A 609 12.52 24.77 -8.70
CA LEU A 609 12.58 26.02 -7.94
C LEU A 609 11.87 27.14 -8.69
N SER A 610 11.02 27.88 -8.00
CA SER A 610 10.50 29.17 -8.45
C SER A 610 11.00 30.28 -7.52
N MET A 611 11.36 31.43 -8.10
CA MET A 611 11.74 32.67 -7.41
C MET A 611 10.68 33.77 -7.53
N ASN A 612 9.56 33.47 -8.18
CA ASN A 612 8.54 34.47 -8.56
C ASN A 612 7.12 33.96 -8.25
N GLN A 613 6.97 33.34 -7.07
CA GLN A 613 5.71 32.81 -6.57
C GLN A 613 5.07 31.78 -7.52
N GLY A 614 5.88 30.87 -8.07
CA GLY A 614 5.44 29.80 -8.95
C GLY A 614 5.10 30.25 -10.37
N ARG A 615 5.27 31.53 -10.75
CA ARG A 615 4.95 31.99 -12.12
C ARG A 615 5.76 31.24 -13.16
N SER A 616 7.04 31.02 -12.90
CA SER A 616 7.92 30.17 -13.70
C SER A 616 8.78 29.26 -12.83
N TRP A 617 9.17 28.11 -13.38
CA TRP A 617 9.94 27.08 -12.68
C TRP A 617 11.25 26.75 -13.38
N LYS A 618 12.30 26.53 -12.60
CA LYS A 618 13.61 26.02 -13.04
C LYS A 618 13.81 24.63 -12.45
N LYS A 619 14.07 23.63 -13.31
CA LYS A 619 14.48 22.29 -12.87
C LYS A 619 15.86 22.36 -12.22
N LEU A 620 16.01 21.76 -11.03
CA LEU A 620 17.28 21.62 -10.33
C LEU A 620 17.91 20.26 -10.65
N ASN A 621 19.23 20.17 -10.49
CA ASN A 621 20.00 18.93 -10.68
C ASN A 621 20.48 18.48 -9.30
N VAL A 622 19.78 17.54 -8.67
CA VAL A 622 20.07 17.15 -7.29
C VAL A 622 21.16 16.08 -7.26
N THR A 623 21.09 15.10 -8.15
CA THR A 623 22.01 13.95 -8.19
C THR A 623 23.22 14.18 -9.09
N GLY A 624 23.13 15.09 -10.06
CA GLY A 624 24.18 15.27 -11.07
C GLY A 624 24.10 14.28 -12.24
N GLU A 625 23.26 13.24 -12.16
CA GLU A 625 23.27 12.12 -13.12
C GLU A 625 22.44 12.36 -14.39
N GLY A 626 21.69 13.47 -14.46
CA GLY A 626 20.84 13.78 -15.62
C GLY A 626 19.67 12.81 -15.84
N ARG A 627 19.42 11.91 -14.88
CA ARG A 627 18.29 10.97 -14.87
C ARG A 627 17.07 11.61 -14.19
N ARG A 628 15.93 10.92 -14.23
CA ARG A 628 14.72 11.37 -13.51
C ARG A 628 14.92 11.21 -12.01
N GLU A 629 14.43 12.18 -11.25
CA GLU A 629 14.57 12.27 -9.81
C GLU A 629 13.18 12.31 -9.20
N PHE A 630 12.67 11.16 -8.76
CA PHE A 630 11.39 11.12 -8.07
C PHE A 630 11.56 11.69 -6.66
N ILE A 631 11.16 12.95 -6.48
CA ILE A 631 11.27 13.64 -5.19
C ILE A 631 10.19 13.14 -4.25
N ASN A 632 10.61 12.50 -3.17
CA ASN A 632 9.73 11.88 -2.20
C ASN A 632 9.43 12.79 -1.00
N ALA A 633 10.44 13.54 -0.54
CA ALA A 633 10.31 14.49 0.56
C ALA A 633 11.24 15.69 0.38
N ILE A 634 10.82 16.84 0.91
CA ILE A 634 11.64 18.06 1.02
C ILE A 634 11.51 18.54 2.47
N GLY A 635 12.61 18.97 3.06
CA GLY A 635 12.64 19.71 4.32
C GLY A 635 13.52 20.94 4.19
N ILE A 636 13.08 22.07 4.72
CA ILE A 636 13.83 23.34 4.68
C ILE A 636 14.09 23.78 6.13
N SER A 637 15.33 24.19 6.40
CA SER A 637 15.72 24.71 7.72
C SER A 637 14.91 25.96 8.07
N PRO A 638 14.43 26.13 9.32
CA PRO A 638 13.86 27.40 9.78
C PRO A 638 14.86 28.57 9.75
N ASP A 639 16.17 28.30 9.73
CA ASP A 639 17.24 29.30 9.62
C ASP A 639 17.77 29.46 8.19
N PHE A 640 16.94 29.10 7.20
CA PHE A 640 17.27 29.04 5.78
C PHE A 640 17.95 30.30 5.22
N TYR A 641 17.65 31.47 5.78
CA TYR A 641 18.27 32.72 5.37
C TYR A 641 19.80 32.65 5.52
N ASN A 642 20.26 32.14 6.67
CA ASN A 642 21.66 32.08 7.07
C ASN A 642 22.36 30.82 6.56
N ASP A 643 21.71 29.66 6.68
CA ASP A 643 22.34 28.36 6.43
C ASP A 643 22.09 27.80 5.02
N GLY A 644 21.08 28.31 4.31
CA GLY A 644 20.65 27.80 3.00
C GLY A 644 20.28 26.32 2.97
N THR A 645 19.97 25.71 4.11
CA THR A 645 19.85 24.26 4.29
C THR A 645 18.54 23.70 3.74
N ILE A 646 18.66 22.71 2.85
CA ILE A 646 17.55 21.94 2.28
C ILE A 646 17.92 20.46 2.31
N LEU A 647 17.00 19.61 2.76
CA LEU A 647 17.09 18.16 2.61
C LEU A 647 16.09 17.68 1.57
N VAL A 648 16.54 16.80 0.68
CA VAL A 648 15.74 16.23 -0.41
C VAL A 648 15.91 14.72 -0.42
N SER A 649 14.81 14.00 -0.22
CA SER A 649 14.79 12.53 -0.35
C SER A 649 14.34 12.16 -1.76
N ILE A 650 15.13 11.33 -2.44
CA ILE A 650 14.84 10.85 -3.79
C ILE A 650 14.57 9.35 -3.74
N LYS A 651 13.42 8.94 -4.30
CA LYS A 651 12.98 7.54 -4.31
C LYS A 651 14.05 6.67 -4.98
N GLY A 652 14.55 5.69 -4.22
CA GLY A 652 15.60 4.77 -4.65
C GLY A 652 17.02 5.32 -4.79
N ARG A 653 17.28 6.59 -4.45
CA ARG A 653 18.62 7.19 -4.53
C ARG A 653 19.15 7.77 -3.20
N GLY A 654 18.29 7.90 -2.20
CA GLY A 654 18.71 8.32 -0.87
C GLY A 654 18.47 9.80 -0.58
N LEU A 655 19.23 10.34 0.37
CA LEU A 655 19.04 11.67 0.94
C LEU A 655 20.15 12.62 0.48
N PHE A 656 19.75 13.81 0.05
CA PHE A 656 20.65 14.84 -0.45
C PHE A 656 20.48 16.13 0.37
N LYS A 657 21.59 16.82 0.63
CA LYS A 657 21.64 18.10 1.34
C LYS A 657 22.19 19.19 0.44
N SER A 658 21.57 20.36 0.50
CA SER A 658 22.08 21.63 -0.01
C SER A 658 22.32 22.56 1.18
N THR A 659 23.37 23.39 1.13
CA THR A 659 23.62 24.52 2.05
C THR A 659 23.73 25.86 1.31
N ASP A 660 23.40 25.89 0.02
CA ASP A 660 23.52 27.07 -0.86
C ASP A 660 22.19 27.41 -1.54
N LYS A 661 21.09 27.15 -0.83
CA LYS A 661 19.72 27.45 -1.28
C LYS A 661 19.34 26.71 -2.57
N GLY A 662 19.79 25.46 -2.70
CA GLY A 662 19.47 24.53 -3.78
C GLY A 662 20.27 24.75 -5.06
N SER A 663 21.42 25.42 -4.96
CA SER A 663 22.31 25.64 -6.12
C SER A 663 23.17 24.41 -6.38
N SER A 664 23.58 23.68 -5.34
CA SER A 664 24.27 22.40 -5.39
C SER A 664 23.81 21.46 -4.28
N PHE A 665 24.00 20.16 -4.47
CA PHE A 665 23.58 19.11 -3.54
C PHE A 665 24.68 18.06 -3.37
N SER A 666 24.75 17.49 -2.16
CA SER A 666 25.60 16.36 -1.83
C SER A 666 24.79 15.25 -1.18
N GLU A 667 25.07 13.99 -1.51
CA GLU A 667 24.50 12.84 -0.81
C GLU A 667 24.94 12.83 0.66
N ILE A 668 24.01 12.48 1.55
CA ILE A 668 24.23 12.33 2.99
C ILE A 668 23.52 11.08 3.51
N ALA A 669 23.96 10.57 4.67
CA ALA A 669 23.37 9.40 5.33
C ALA A 669 23.16 8.18 4.39
N PRO A 670 24.23 7.70 3.70
CA PRO A 670 24.12 6.58 2.74
C PRO A 670 23.56 5.30 3.39
N ASP A 671 23.74 5.13 4.70
CA ASP A 671 23.17 3.99 5.43
C ASP A 671 21.65 3.92 5.34
N LEU A 672 20.93 5.04 5.20
CA LEU A 672 19.47 5.02 5.03
C LEU A 672 19.08 4.31 3.74
N ILE A 673 19.70 4.68 2.61
CA ILE A 673 19.36 4.06 1.32
C ILE A 673 19.88 2.63 1.23
N LEU A 674 21.06 2.32 1.78
CA LEU A 674 21.57 0.95 1.89
C LEU A 674 20.61 0.05 2.68
N ASN A 675 19.96 0.59 3.71
CA ASN A 675 18.96 -0.13 4.48
C ASN A 675 17.55 -0.12 3.86
N ASN A 676 17.35 0.52 2.71
CA ASN A 676 16.05 0.78 2.08
C ASN A 676 15.07 1.61 2.94
N GLU A 677 15.60 2.47 3.80
CA GLU A 677 14.84 3.42 4.59
C GLU A 677 14.59 4.71 3.82
N LEU A 678 13.58 4.68 2.94
CA LEU A 678 13.20 5.86 2.18
C LEU A 678 12.44 6.86 3.04
N LEU A 679 13.08 7.99 3.36
CA LEU A 679 12.40 9.09 4.04
C LEU A 679 11.32 9.71 3.14
N LYS A 680 10.10 9.82 3.65
CA LYS A 680 8.95 10.45 2.97
C LYS A 680 8.42 11.70 3.64
N LEU A 681 8.81 11.94 4.89
CA LEU A 681 8.48 13.14 5.64
C LEU A 681 9.74 13.63 6.34
N ILE A 682 10.01 14.94 6.27
CA ILE A 682 11.13 15.59 6.93
C ILE A 682 10.60 16.84 7.65
N ARG A 683 10.88 17.00 8.94
CA ARG A 683 10.47 18.13 9.78
C ARG A 683 11.63 18.59 10.63
N PHE A 684 12.01 19.84 10.47
CA PHE A 684 13.01 20.47 11.30
C PHE A 684 12.39 20.90 12.64
N SER A 685 13.19 20.84 13.71
CA SER A 685 12.87 21.56 14.96
C SER A 685 12.69 23.06 14.65
N PRO A 686 11.68 23.75 15.18
CA PRO A 686 11.59 25.21 15.11
C PRO A 686 12.83 25.93 15.66
N ALA A 687 13.61 25.27 16.52
CA ALA A 687 14.86 25.78 17.07
C ALA A 687 16.12 25.15 16.45
N TYR A 688 16.01 24.62 15.23
CA TYR A 688 17.09 23.93 14.52
C TYR A 688 18.43 24.68 14.52
N ALA A 689 18.41 26.01 14.39
CA ALA A 689 19.63 26.84 14.45
C ALA A 689 20.48 26.63 15.72
N ARG A 690 19.86 26.15 16.80
CA ARG A 690 20.49 25.90 18.10
C ARG A 690 20.63 24.40 18.40
N ASP A 691 19.61 23.60 18.09
CA ASP A 691 19.54 22.19 18.51
C ASP A 691 19.88 21.19 17.39
N HIS A 692 20.05 21.66 16.15
CA HIS A 692 20.32 20.87 14.95
C HIS A 692 19.40 19.65 14.76
N THR A 693 18.22 19.68 15.38
CA THR A 693 17.33 18.52 15.45
C THR A 693 16.42 18.44 14.24
N ILE A 694 16.41 17.27 13.59
CA ILE A 694 15.55 16.97 12.44
C ILE A 694 14.84 15.64 12.70
N PHE A 695 13.52 15.62 12.53
CA PHE A 695 12.73 14.40 12.55
C PHE A 695 12.36 14.00 11.13
N ALA A 696 12.41 12.71 10.85
CA ALA A 696 11.97 12.16 9.58
C ALA A 696 11.19 10.86 9.77
N ALA A 697 10.44 10.47 8.75
CA ALA A 697 9.75 9.17 8.74
C ALA A 697 9.92 8.49 7.39
N SER A 698 10.23 7.20 7.41
CA SER A 698 10.00 6.29 6.28
C SER A 698 8.54 5.81 6.30
N PRO A 699 8.09 4.96 5.36
CA PRO A 699 6.75 4.39 5.44
C PRO A 699 6.45 3.73 6.78
N GLU A 700 7.41 3.03 7.40
CA GLU A 700 7.16 2.24 8.62
C GLU A 700 7.89 2.78 9.86
N GLU A 701 8.99 3.51 9.71
CA GLU A 701 9.87 3.88 10.81
C GLU A 701 10.02 5.39 10.96
N VAL A 702 10.36 5.84 12.17
CA VAL A 702 10.58 7.25 12.52
C VAL A 702 12.03 7.41 12.93
N PHE A 703 12.67 8.50 12.51
CA PHE A 703 14.06 8.79 12.76
C PHE A 703 14.25 10.19 13.32
N VAL A 704 15.35 10.38 14.05
CA VAL A 704 15.85 11.69 14.48
C VAL A 704 17.33 11.84 14.12
N SER A 705 17.72 13.03 13.69
CA SER A 705 19.10 13.46 13.55
C SER A 705 19.35 14.65 14.47
N TYR A 706 20.54 14.71 15.06
CA TYR A 706 21.03 15.81 15.90
C TYR A 706 22.29 16.47 15.34
N ASP A 707 22.71 16.06 14.14
CA ASP A 707 23.96 16.42 13.48
C ASP A 707 23.69 16.90 12.04
N GLU A 708 22.63 17.69 11.88
CA GLU A 708 22.23 18.31 10.63
C GLU A 708 21.93 17.33 9.47
N GLY A 709 21.46 16.13 9.81
CA GLY A 709 21.05 15.09 8.87
C GLY A 709 22.16 14.09 8.51
N LEU A 710 23.37 14.21 9.07
CA LEU A 710 24.49 13.32 8.74
C LEU A 710 24.28 11.89 9.26
N SER A 711 23.74 11.73 10.46
CA SER A 711 23.37 10.43 11.03
C SER A 711 21.94 10.44 11.60
N TRP A 712 21.34 9.25 11.65
CA TRP A 712 19.93 9.09 12.02
C TRP A 712 19.76 7.94 13.00
N SER A 713 19.01 8.20 14.06
CA SER A 713 18.63 7.21 15.06
C SER A 713 17.14 6.91 14.95
N MET A 714 16.78 5.63 14.94
CA MET A 714 15.38 5.20 14.95
C MET A 714 14.73 5.54 16.29
N LEU A 715 13.51 6.09 16.25
CA LEU A 715 12.65 6.33 17.40
C LEU A 715 11.65 5.17 17.51
N GLU A 716 12.02 4.13 18.27
CA GLU A 716 11.20 2.92 18.45
C GLU A 716 9.82 3.26 19.04
N ARG A 717 8.77 2.73 18.43
CA ARG A 717 7.38 2.87 18.91
C ARG A 717 6.63 1.54 18.88
N PRO A 718 5.61 1.37 19.73
CA PRO A 718 4.69 0.27 19.58
C PRO A 718 3.86 0.41 18.29
N VAL A 719 3.46 -0.72 17.73
CA VAL A 719 2.44 -0.82 16.68
C VAL A 719 1.12 -1.20 17.32
N ARG A 720 0.10 -0.37 17.13
CA ARG A 720 -1.25 -0.59 17.64
C ARG A 720 -2.09 -1.43 16.67
N TYR A 721 -2.69 -2.50 17.20
CA TYR A 721 -3.66 -3.34 16.51
C TYR A 721 -4.99 -3.29 17.25
N GLU A 722 -6.01 -2.64 16.68
CA GLU A 722 -7.35 -2.60 17.27
C GLU A 722 -8.02 -4.00 17.26
N ASN A 723 -8.95 -4.25 18.17
CA ASN A 723 -9.72 -5.50 18.31
C ASN A 723 -10.52 -5.95 17.07
N THR A 724 -10.54 -5.19 15.98
CA THR A 724 -11.28 -5.47 14.75
C THR A 724 -10.37 -5.81 13.58
N ARG A 725 -9.05 -5.89 13.81
CA ARG A 725 -8.04 -6.22 12.81
C ARG A 725 -8.06 -7.70 12.48
N ASP A 726 -7.77 -8.02 11.21
CA ASP A 726 -7.77 -9.40 10.70
C ASP A 726 -6.68 -10.28 11.36
N ASN A 727 -5.69 -9.68 12.02
CA ASN A 727 -4.66 -10.36 12.83
C ASN A 727 -5.24 -11.03 14.09
N THR A 728 -6.47 -10.69 14.50
CA THR A 728 -7.16 -11.32 15.63
C THR A 728 -8.33 -12.18 15.17
N THR A 729 -8.27 -13.48 15.44
CA THR A 729 -9.37 -14.41 15.18
C THR A 729 -10.10 -14.75 16.48
N TYR A 730 -11.42 -14.62 16.48
CA TYR A 730 -12.28 -14.93 17.64
C TYR A 730 -12.99 -16.28 17.45
N TYR A 731 -12.85 -17.18 18.41
CA TYR A 731 -13.51 -18.48 18.48
C TYR A 731 -14.50 -18.53 19.64
N GLY A 732 -15.65 -19.16 19.42
CA GLY A 732 -16.76 -19.17 20.37
C GLY A 732 -17.59 -17.88 20.30
N LYS A 733 -18.34 -17.60 21.36
CA LYS A 733 -19.30 -16.48 21.37
C LYS A 733 -18.65 -15.19 21.85
N TRP A 734 -18.31 -14.31 20.91
CA TRP A 734 -17.84 -12.95 21.19
C TRP A 734 -18.88 -11.92 20.72
N LYS A 735 -19.01 -10.82 21.47
CA LYS A 735 -19.90 -9.71 21.15
C LYS A 735 -19.11 -8.40 21.08
N ARG A 736 -19.27 -7.68 19.97
CA ARG A 736 -18.77 -6.32 19.82
C ARG A 736 -19.65 -5.35 20.62
N ARG A 737 -19.03 -4.43 21.38
CA ARG A 737 -19.72 -3.38 22.13
C ARG A 737 -19.12 -2.02 21.77
N GLY A 738 -19.96 -1.10 21.31
CA GLY A 738 -19.55 0.27 20.96
C GLY A 738 -19.66 1.23 22.15
N ASN A 739 -18.65 2.08 22.35
CA ASN A 739 -18.67 3.20 23.29
C ASN A 739 -17.58 4.22 22.92
N ASN A 740 -17.84 5.52 23.09
CA ASN A 740 -16.86 6.57 22.77
C ASN A 740 -15.65 6.65 23.71
N LYS A 741 -15.68 5.91 24.83
CA LYS A 741 -14.58 5.82 25.80
C LYS A 741 -13.54 4.75 25.48
N PHE A 742 -13.80 3.89 24.49
CA PHE A 742 -12.87 2.83 24.06
C PHE A 742 -12.04 3.29 22.86
N SER A 743 -10.91 2.59 22.66
CA SER A 743 -10.09 2.74 21.46
C SER A 743 -10.94 2.40 20.23
N ALA A 744 -10.83 3.18 19.16
CA ALA A 744 -11.60 2.97 17.93
C ALA A 744 -13.14 2.80 18.16
N LEU A 745 -13.66 3.41 19.23
CA LEU A 745 -15.04 3.35 19.70
C LEU A 745 -15.61 1.97 20.08
N ASN A 746 -14.80 0.91 20.21
CA ASN A 746 -15.39 -0.41 20.44
C ASN A 746 -14.44 -1.43 21.10
N ILE A 747 -15.03 -2.44 21.73
CA ILE A 747 -14.34 -3.60 22.30
C ILE A 747 -15.03 -4.90 21.86
N HIS A 748 -14.30 -6.02 21.90
CA HIS A 748 -14.87 -7.36 21.82
C HIS A 748 -14.96 -7.97 23.22
N THR A 749 -16.12 -8.52 23.58
CA THR A 749 -16.37 -9.09 24.91
C THR A 749 -16.92 -10.51 24.84
N SER A 750 -16.55 -11.35 25.80
CA SER A 750 -17.16 -12.66 26.00
C SER A 750 -17.21 -13.03 27.48
N ASP A 751 -18.26 -13.74 27.86
CA ASP A 751 -18.51 -14.35 29.17
C ASP A 751 -18.68 -15.87 29.04
N VAL A 752 -18.30 -16.45 27.90
CA VAL A 752 -18.48 -17.89 27.65
C VAL A 752 -17.15 -18.61 27.88
N PRO A 753 -17.04 -19.47 28.91
CA PRO A 753 -15.82 -20.24 29.15
C PRO A 753 -15.41 -21.05 27.93
N GLY A 754 -14.10 -21.05 27.63
CA GLY A 754 -13.53 -21.70 26.44
C GLY A 754 -13.62 -20.88 25.15
N ALA A 755 -14.29 -19.72 25.15
CA ALA A 755 -14.16 -18.77 24.05
C ALA A 755 -12.73 -18.21 23.98
N ARG A 756 -12.17 -18.08 22.78
CA ARG A 756 -10.77 -17.68 22.57
C ARG A 756 -10.64 -16.50 21.63
N ALA A 757 -9.69 -15.62 21.89
CA ALA A 757 -9.18 -14.66 20.93
C ALA A 757 -7.72 -14.99 20.64
N ILE A 758 -7.38 -15.16 19.36
CA ILE A 758 -6.05 -15.53 18.89
C ILE A 758 -5.49 -14.38 18.08
N PHE A 759 -4.47 -13.70 18.62
CA PHE A 759 -3.78 -12.58 17.99
C PHE A 759 -2.40 -13.03 17.50
N ARG A 760 -2.12 -12.80 16.21
CA ARG A 760 -0.84 -13.10 15.58
C ARG A 760 -0.04 -11.82 15.36
N PHE A 761 1.24 -11.84 15.67
CA PHE A 761 2.11 -10.67 15.54
C PHE A 761 3.56 -11.05 15.24
N VAL A 762 4.33 -10.10 14.75
CA VAL A 762 5.79 -10.19 14.64
C VAL A 762 6.40 -9.10 15.53
N GLY A 763 7.22 -9.49 16.49
CA GLY A 763 7.81 -8.54 17.44
C GLY A 763 8.58 -9.22 18.57
N LYS A 764 9.15 -8.41 19.45
CA LYS A 764 9.86 -8.83 20.66
C LYS A 764 9.03 -8.64 21.94
N GLN A 765 7.90 -7.96 21.84
CA GLN A 765 7.00 -7.68 22.95
C GLN A 765 5.55 -7.58 22.47
N VAL A 766 4.60 -7.98 23.33
CA VAL A 766 3.16 -7.76 23.11
C VAL A 766 2.48 -7.32 24.40
N THR A 767 1.57 -6.35 24.28
CA THR A 767 0.68 -5.91 25.35
C THR A 767 -0.77 -6.00 24.90
N TRP A 768 -1.61 -6.67 25.69
CA TRP A 768 -3.06 -6.67 25.53
C TRP A 768 -3.68 -5.50 26.30
N PHE A 769 -4.54 -4.72 25.64
CA PHE A 769 -5.33 -3.64 26.21
C PHE A 769 -6.82 -3.97 26.30
N GLY A 770 -7.44 -3.46 27.36
CA GLY A 770 -8.87 -3.60 27.61
C GLY A 770 -9.35 -2.69 28.74
N PRO A 771 -10.67 -2.61 28.96
CA PRO A 771 -11.22 -1.98 30.14
C PRO A 771 -10.95 -2.82 31.41
N LYS A 772 -10.88 -2.14 32.55
CA LYS A 772 -10.93 -2.77 33.88
C LYS A 772 -12.09 -2.20 34.69
N SER A 773 -12.82 -3.07 35.37
CA SER A 773 -13.92 -2.72 36.27
C SER A 773 -14.37 -3.96 37.06
N ASP A 774 -15.34 -3.79 37.96
CA ASP A 774 -15.99 -4.87 38.68
C ASP A 774 -16.72 -5.90 37.78
N LYS A 775 -16.99 -5.59 36.51
CA LYS A 775 -17.76 -6.47 35.59
C LYS A 775 -16.92 -7.56 34.94
N TYR A 776 -15.59 -7.44 35.02
CA TYR A 776 -14.66 -8.30 34.28
C TYR A 776 -14.03 -9.36 35.19
N GLY A 777 -13.69 -10.50 34.60
CA GLY A 777 -13.15 -11.68 35.27
C GLY A 777 -11.72 -11.99 34.85
N MET A 778 -11.40 -13.29 34.91
CA MET A 778 -10.08 -13.81 34.61
C MET A 778 -10.02 -14.54 33.26
N ALA A 779 -8.85 -14.50 32.63
CA ALA A 779 -8.55 -15.25 31.40
C ALA A 779 -7.25 -16.03 31.55
N ASN A 780 -7.18 -17.21 30.94
CA ASN A 780 -5.91 -17.88 30.71
C ASN A 780 -5.25 -17.30 29.46
N VAL A 781 -3.94 -17.06 29.51
CA VAL A 781 -3.16 -16.53 28.42
C VAL A 781 -2.10 -17.55 28.02
N TYR A 782 -1.99 -17.78 26.72
CA TYR A 782 -1.00 -18.67 26.11
C TYR A 782 -0.19 -17.89 25.08
N LEU A 783 1.09 -18.20 24.98
CA LEU A 783 1.99 -17.73 23.94
C LEU A 783 2.51 -18.95 23.18
N ASP A 784 2.33 -18.97 21.86
CA ASP A 784 2.77 -20.05 20.98
C ASP A 784 2.28 -21.43 21.47
N GLY A 785 1.04 -21.46 21.97
CA GLY A 785 0.38 -22.65 22.52
C GLY A 785 0.79 -23.03 23.95
N LYS A 786 1.77 -22.36 24.55
CA LYS A 786 2.22 -22.63 25.93
C LYS A 786 1.55 -21.66 26.92
N PRO A 787 1.08 -22.13 28.09
CA PRO A 787 0.48 -21.24 29.09
C PRO A 787 1.53 -20.29 29.65
N VAL A 788 1.22 -18.99 29.67
CA VAL A 788 2.10 -17.93 30.20
C VAL A 788 1.52 -17.19 31.40
N GLY A 789 0.23 -17.34 31.67
CA GLY A 789 -0.35 -16.77 32.88
C GLY A 789 -1.87 -16.83 32.93
N LYS A 790 -2.41 -16.49 34.11
CA LYS A 790 -3.83 -16.21 34.34
C LYS A 790 -3.95 -14.73 34.72
N VAL A 791 -4.82 -13.99 34.03
CA VAL A 791 -4.88 -12.52 34.10
C VAL A 791 -6.25 -12.05 34.53
N ASP A 792 -6.30 -11.13 35.50
CA ASP A 792 -7.53 -10.53 36.04
C ASP A 792 -7.77 -9.13 35.45
N GLN A 793 -8.96 -8.91 34.88
CA GLN A 793 -9.42 -7.60 34.41
C GLN A 793 -10.21 -6.81 35.47
N PHE A 794 -10.34 -7.35 36.68
CA PHE A 794 -10.97 -6.64 37.78
C PHE A 794 -10.27 -5.32 38.14
N SER A 795 -11.06 -4.30 38.45
CA SER A 795 -10.63 -3.12 39.19
C SER A 795 -11.81 -2.52 39.96
N SER A 796 -11.57 -1.99 41.15
CA SER A 796 -12.57 -1.24 41.91
C SER A 796 -12.94 0.10 41.25
N GLU A 797 -12.11 0.59 40.34
CA GLU A 797 -12.35 1.80 39.56
C GLU A 797 -12.55 1.47 38.08
N GLN A 798 -13.50 2.14 37.44
CA GLN A 798 -13.73 2.00 36.01
C GLN A 798 -12.57 2.62 35.22
N LYS A 799 -11.80 1.79 34.52
CA LYS A 799 -10.79 2.20 33.54
C LYS A 799 -11.22 1.72 32.16
N ASN A 800 -11.30 2.62 31.18
CA ASN A 800 -11.85 2.25 29.87
C ASN A 800 -10.79 1.65 28.93
N VAL A 801 -9.53 2.10 29.04
CA VAL A 801 -8.40 1.58 28.29
C VAL A 801 -7.24 1.43 29.26
N SER A 802 -6.71 0.23 29.41
CA SER A 802 -5.59 -0.07 30.30
C SER A 802 -4.78 -1.26 29.78
N PRO A 803 -3.46 -1.30 30.02
CA PRO A 803 -2.69 -2.50 29.81
C PRO A 803 -3.21 -3.59 30.77
N ILE A 804 -3.55 -4.74 30.21
CA ILE A 804 -4.10 -5.89 30.93
C ILE A 804 -3.00 -6.90 31.19
N PHE A 805 -2.21 -7.21 30.17
CA PHE A 805 -1.13 -8.18 30.21
C PHE A 805 -0.01 -7.79 29.24
N THR A 806 1.25 -7.97 29.62
CA THR A 806 2.43 -7.68 28.81
C THR A 806 3.40 -8.86 28.87
N ILE A 807 3.97 -9.24 27.72
CA ILE A 807 5.09 -10.16 27.61
C ILE A 807 6.26 -9.39 26.99
N GLY A 808 7.37 -9.24 27.70
CA GLY A 808 8.47 -8.34 27.32
C GLY A 808 9.81 -9.00 26.90
N GLU A 809 9.89 -10.33 26.84
CA GLU A 809 11.14 -11.06 26.54
C GLU A 809 10.94 -12.10 25.43
N LEU A 810 10.61 -11.65 24.22
CA LEU A 810 10.50 -12.54 23.06
C LEU A 810 11.70 -12.35 22.14
N SER A 811 12.14 -13.44 21.53
CA SER A 811 12.98 -13.35 20.34
C SER A 811 12.21 -12.58 19.27
N LYS A 812 12.85 -11.64 18.56
CA LYS A 812 12.21 -10.97 17.41
C LYS A 812 11.78 -12.04 16.40
N GLY A 813 10.47 -12.21 16.22
CA GLY A 813 9.94 -13.24 15.35
C GLY A 813 8.42 -13.25 15.35
N ALA A 814 7.84 -14.19 14.60
CA ALA A 814 6.40 -14.40 14.56
C ALA A 814 5.93 -15.18 15.80
N HIS A 815 4.85 -14.69 16.41
CA HIS A 815 4.26 -15.21 17.64
C HIS A 815 2.74 -15.23 17.58
N THR A 816 2.13 -16.05 18.44
CA THR A 816 0.68 -16.13 18.62
C THR A 816 0.31 -16.00 20.09
N LEU A 817 -0.44 -14.94 20.42
CA LEU A 817 -1.05 -14.72 21.73
C LEU A 817 -2.48 -15.26 21.73
N THR A 818 -2.81 -16.17 22.63
CA THR A 818 -4.18 -16.68 22.82
C THR A 818 -4.72 -16.28 24.17
N ILE A 819 -5.88 -15.62 24.18
CA ILE A 819 -6.63 -15.27 25.39
C ILE A 819 -7.86 -16.16 25.46
N GLU A 820 -7.98 -16.96 26.50
CA GLU A 820 -9.08 -17.89 26.74
C GLU A 820 -9.91 -17.43 27.95
N VAL A 821 -11.21 -17.27 27.73
CA VAL A 821 -12.17 -16.94 28.78
C VAL A 821 -12.36 -18.13 29.70
N ILE A 822 -12.32 -17.90 31.01
CA ILE A 822 -12.56 -18.92 32.04
C ILE A 822 -13.67 -18.47 32.99
N ASP A 823 -14.31 -19.43 33.67
CA ASP A 823 -15.38 -19.17 34.64
C ASP A 823 -14.81 -18.81 36.03
N GLU A 824 -13.87 -17.87 36.06
CA GLU A 824 -13.23 -17.38 37.28
C GLU A 824 -13.23 -15.85 37.32
N LYS A 825 -13.36 -15.29 38.52
CA LYS A 825 -13.35 -13.84 38.75
C LYS A 825 -12.85 -13.49 40.14
N ASN A 826 -12.43 -12.24 40.32
CA ASN A 826 -12.20 -11.70 41.65
C ASN A 826 -13.47 -11.83 42.52
N LYS A 827 -13.32 -12.11 43.82
CA LYS A 827 -14.46 -12.19 44.76
C LYS A 827 -15.30 -10.92 44.81
N ASN A 828 -14.69 -9.77 44.53
CA ASN A 828 -15.34 -8.46 44.52
C ASN A 828 -15.92 -8.09 43.14
N ALA A 829 -15.71 -8.92 42.12
CA ALA A 829 -16.25 -8.67 40.78
C ALA A 829 -17.73 -9.05 40.71
N SER A 830 -18.55 -8.19 40.12
CA SER A 830 -19.95 -8.44 39.79
C SER A 830 -20.11 -9.39 38.59
N GLY A 831 -19.14 -9.44 37.67
CA GLY A 831 -19.17 -10.31 36.48
C GLY A 831 -17.83 -10.99 36.17
N HIS A 832 -17.81 -11.84 35.16
CA HIS A 832 -16.61 -12.53 34.67
C HIS A 832 -16.33 -12.27 33.18
N TYR A 833 -16.82 -11.14 32.64
CA TYR A 833 -16.56 -10.80 31.24
C TYR A 833 -15.05 -10.66 30.99
N ILE A 834 -14.62 -11.01 29.79
CA ILE A 834 -13.31 -10.67 29.25
C ILE A 834 -13.51 -9.72 28.08
N ALA A 835 -12.71 -8.66 28.03
CA ALA A 835 -12.78 -7.62 27.03
C ALA A 835 -11.44 -7.36 26.37
N ILE A 836 -11.45 -7.29 25.03
CA ILE A 836 -10.29 -6.95 24.22
C ILE A 836 -10.60 -5.65 23.49
N ASP A 837 -9.78 -4.64 23.74
CA ASP A 837 -9.83 -3.32 23.08
C ASP A 837 -8.78 -3.26 21.97
N ALA A 838 -7.54 -3.65 22.26
CA ALA A 838 -6.46 -3.66 21.28
C ALA A 838 -5.23 -4.44 21.77
N PHE A 839 -4.22 -4.51 20.91
CA PHE A 839 -2.88 -5.00 21.21
C PHE A 839 -1.83 -3.96 20.79
N GLU A 840 -0.70 -3.93 21.48
CA GLU A 840 0.49 -3.20 21.07
C GLU A 840 1.68 -4.15 20.97
N VAL A 841 2.49 -3.98 19.93
CA VAL A 841 3.64 -4.85 19.63
C VAL A 841 4.87 -3.97 19.37
N ILE A 842 6.01 -4.33 19.95
CA ILE A 842 7.31 -3.70 19.65
C ILE A 842 8.13 -4.64 18.80
#